data_AF-A0A9D6K0D9-F1
#
_entry.id   AF-A0A9D6K0D9-F1
#
_cell.length_a   1.000
_cell.length_b   1.000
_cell.length_c   1.000
_cell.angle_alpha   90.00
_cell.angle_beta   90.00
_cell.angle_gamma   90.00
#
_symmetry.space_group_name_H-M   'P 1'
#
loop_
_entity.id
_entity.type
_entity.pdbx_description
1 polymer ?
#
loop_
_entity_poly.entity_id
_entity_poly.type
_entity_poly.pdbx_seq_one_letter_code
_entity_poly.pdbx_strand_id
1 'polypeptide(L)'
;MNNRNKAKPGDRRPLGVLLLLPLVVILALAFGLGSQAVDRAAVALRSESEGSPQVFSPERRSPSSPPGGVSAVPFSAQSDPGIDEHRQEMLELRRAIAPSQAGTPPFQVAQSAATPTQAPAPSPRSCVSLMCRLLRQLSDLSSLPVRTETTITQVSSQDTRYLERYWDYFNSDELFRARGFQIRTGHDGQKEYVILPRTEGPGYIPRIWFTHRQHNWALQDGDDPTSPEATEWGFFAEAGDIRLYFDDEPTPRIDMPVTEFFSGNVWPFTAPLVGHYGTANGGNISYLPLPFYRSVLVATTGLPRLFEIEVVKFIQDPLQPFESFRLALTAAEAQELRQVIQVWNNLAAYPYRDSSGLLSLERSLTIEPFSTGEITLPGPAVISALKISLPPGMDERIGMQIFWDGEASPSVQGPLRALFGAAEATRRYRSLPLGISLLGEKNEFYNYFPMPFNHQARIVFENGRADPAVLELSLRYRSVAYNPSITRFHAQFKVERLQARSDDGGNYLLADLSGSGRYVGCILSMYDVDRNTRPALDPIWHFPYLESDMNIWVDGAYALPGTGIEDDFDAGYYYIYTDVPGRQWNFPLAGNTWKDERSWGEVTSQYRFYLTNQVEFRQSLRVEVEHGFIGNNLSVTYSSTAFWYQDE
;
A
#
# COMPACT_ATOMS: atom_id res chain seq x y z
N MET A 1 -15.92 -66.24 20.63
CA MET A 1 -17.39 -66.28 20.56
C MET A 1 -17.80 -65.02 19.79
N ASN A 2 -18.13 -65.10 18.50
CA ASN A 2 -19.42 -65.47 17.86
C ASN A 2 -20.32 -64.23 17.73
N ASN A 3 -20.93 -63.85 16.59
CA ASN A 3 -20.87 -64.26 15.16
C ASN A 3 -21.11 -62.97 14.30
N ARG A 4 -20.61 -62.73 13.08
CA ARG A 4 -20.40 -63.48 11.81
C ARG A 4 -21.66 -63.82 10.98
N ASN A 5 -21.83 -63.15 9.82
CA ASN A 5 -22.38 -63.59 8.49
C ASN A 5 -22.86 -62.35 7.68
N LYS A 6 -22.78 -62.19 6.34
CA LYS A 6 -22.17 -62.88 5.16
C LYS A 6 -21.89 -61.80 4.07
N ALA A 7 -20.74 -61.74 3.39
CA ALA A 7 -20.41 -62.31 2.05
C ALA A 7 -21.43 -61.98 0.91
N LYS A 8 -21.11 -61.24 -0.17
CA LYS A 8 -20.22 -61.48 -1.36
C LYS A 8 -20.74 -62.58 -2.32
N PRO A 9 -20.65 -62.47 -3.68
CA PRO A 9 -19.44 -62.17 -4.52
C PRO A 9 -19.68 -61.09 -5.63
N GLY A 10 -18.81 -60.80 -6.63
CA GLY A 10 -17.47 -61.30 -7.07
C GLY A 10 -16.83 -60.35 -8.13
N ASP A 11 -15.48 -60.25 -8.25
CA ASP A 11 -14.57 -60.97 -9.19
C ASP A 11 -14.51 -60.28 -10.60
N ARG A 12 -13.39 -59.88 -11.27
CA ARG A 12 -11.97 -60.32 -11.29
C ARG A 12 -10.91 -59.27 -11.76
N ARG A 13 -9.72 -59.29 -11.09
CA ARG A 13 -8.32 -59.20 -11.63
C ARG A 13 -7.83 -57.95 -12.42
N PRO A 14 -6.49 -57.75 -12.60
CA PRO A 14 -5.31 -58.41 -11.99
C PRO A 14 -4.38 -57.45 -11.18
N LEU A 15 -3.30 -57.98 -10.59
CA LEU A 15 -2.21 -57.22 -9.96
C LEU A 15 -1.14 -56.80 -10.99
N GLY A 16 -0.46 -55.67 -10.73
CA GLY A 16 0.73 -55.23 -11.45
C GLY A 16 1.67 -54.42 -10.53
N VAL A 17 2.91 -54.92 -10.38
CA VAL A 17 4.03 -54.45 -9.53
C VAL A 17 4.07 -52.94 -9.21
N LEU A 18 4.17 -52.61 -7.92
CA LEU A 18 4.69 -51.33 -7.40
C LEU A 18 5.98 -51.61 -6.59
N LEU A 19 6.78 -50.58 -6.34
CA LEU A 19 8.09 -50.57 -5.64
C LEU A 19 9.29 -51.10 -6.46
N LEU A 20 10.04 -50.17 -7.09
CA LEU A 20 11.52 -50.05 -7.01
C LEU A 20 12.02 -48.95 -7.96
N LEU A 21 11.98 -47.68 -7.54
CA LEU A 21 12.51 -46.54 -8.30
C LEU A 21 13.38 -45.50 -7.56
N PRO A 22 13.39 -45.37 -6.21
CA PRO A 22 14.31 -44.41 -5.55
C PRO A 22 15.74 -44.95 -5.34
N LEU A 23 15.98 -46.26 -5.55
CA LEU A 23 17.23 -46.90 -5.08
C LEU A 23 18.44 -46.76 -6.03
N VAL A 24 18.22 -46.57 -7.33
CA VAL A 24 19.30 -46.56 -8.34
C VAL A 24 20.04 -45.21 -8.39
N VAL A 25 19.31 -44.10 -8.27
CA VAL A 25 19.90 -42.74 -8.28
C VAL A 25 20.78 -42.50 -7.04
N ILE A 26 20.35 -42.99 -5.87
CA ILE A 26 21.08 -42.85 -4.60
C ILE A 26 22.42 -43.62 -4.64
N LEU A 27 22.45 -44.79 -5.27
CA LEU A 27 23.69 -45.59 -5.41
C LEU A 27 24.69 -45.00 -6.42
N ALA A 28 24.24 -44.29 -7.45
CA ALA A 28 25.14 -43.65 -8.42
C ALA A 28 25.92 -42.47 -7.79
N LEU A 29 25.27 -41.69 -6.92
CA LEU A 29 25.89 -40.56 -6.21
C LEU A 29 26.88 -41.00 -5.13
N ALA A 30 26.77 -42.23 -4.62
CA ALA A 30 27.63 -42.74 -3.53
C ALA A 30 29.03 -43.21 -3.99
N PHE A 31 29.26 -43.42 -5.29
CA PHE A 31 30.49 -44.05 -5.81
C PHE A 31 31.22 -43.28 -6.94
N GLY A 32 30.81 -42.05 -7.25
CA GLY A 32 31.64 -41.08 -7.99
C GLY A 32 32.03 -41.48 -9.42
N LEU A 33 31.06 -41.90 -10.25
CA LEU A 33 31.28 -42.26 -11.66
C LEU A 33 30.89 -41.11 -12.62
N GLY A 34 31.66 -40.96 -13.70
CA GLY A 34 31.64 -39.77 -14.57
C GLY A 34 30.44 -39.61 -15.51
N SER A 35 30.24 -38.36 -15.96
CA SER A 35 29.05 -37.85 -16.66
C SER A 35 28.94 -38.23 -18.15
N GLN A 36 29.02 -39.53 -18.49
CA GLN A 36 28.70 -40.03 -19.85
C GLN A 36 27.74 -41.24 -19.86
N ALA A 37 27.24 -41.66 -18.70
CA ALA A 37 26.28 -42.76 -18.58
C ALA A 37 24.80 -42.31 -18.64
N VAL A 38 24.50 -41.04 -18.34
CA VAL A 38 23.11 -40.55 -18.18
C VAL A 38 22.45 -40.23 -19.52
N ASP A 39 23.15 -39.56 -20.45
CA ASP A 39 22.57 -39.09 -21.73
C ASP A 39 22.07 -40.21 -22.65
N ARG A 40 22.49 -41.46 -22.42
CA ARG A 40 22.01 -42.62 -23.19
C ARG A 40 20.69 -43.20 -22.70
N ALA A 41 20.18 -42.78 -21.54
CA ALA A 41 18.86 -43.17 -21.05
C ALA A 41 17.72 -42.29 -21.64
N ALA A 42 18.00 -41.01 -21.93
CA ALA A 42 16.98 -40.03 -22.33
C ALA A 42 16.48 -40.19 -23.79
N VAL A 43 17.19 -40.95 -24.63
CA VAL A 43 16.93 -41.05 -26.08
C VAL A 43 15.89 -42.12 -26.44
N ALA A 44 15.54 -43.03 -25.51
CA ALA A 44 14.73 -44.22 -25.79
C ALA A 44 13.19 -44.05 -25.59
N LEU A 45 12.69 -42.83 -25.39
CA LEU A 45 11.26 -42.56 -25.12
C LEU A 45 10.64 -41.44 -25.99
N ARG A 46 11.21 -41.18 -27.18
CA ARG A 46 10.66 -40.24 -28.18
C ARG A 46 10.44 -40.92 -29.53
N SER A 47 9.57 -41.94 -29.57
CA SER A 47 9.20 -42.60 -30.82
C SER A 47 7.87 -43.38 -30.73
N GLU A 48 6.73 -42.68 -30.67
CA GLU A 48 5.43 -43.23 -31.12
C GLU A 48 4.40 -42.10 -31.38
N SER A 49 3.40 -42.37 -32.22
CA SER A 49 2.35 -41.45 -32.72
C SER A 49 2.83 -40.19 -33.49
N GLU A 50 3.06 -40.34 -34.80
CA GLU A 50 2.94 -39.23 -35.76
C GLU A 50 1.46 -38.96 -36.11
N GLY A 51 1.14 -37.77 -36.64
CA GLY A 51 -0.24 -37.42 -37.01
C GLY A 51 -0.41 -36.05 -37.70
N SER A 52 0.34 -35.75 -38.77
CA SER A 52 0.24 -34.48 -39.51
C SER A 52 -0.73 -34.55 -40.69
N PRO A 53 -1.42 -33.44 -40.98
CA PRO A 53 -1.13 -32.65 -42.20
C PRO A 53 -1.22 -31.12 -41.95
N GLN A 54 -0.86 -30.17 -42.83
CA GLN A 54 0.04 -30.03 -44.01
C GLN A 54 0.03 -28.50 -44.36
N VAL A 55 1.00 -27.85 -45.01
CA VAL A 55 2.45 -28.04 -45.27
C VAL A 55 2.94 -26.71 -45.90
N PHE A 56 4.17 -26.22 -45.64
CA PHE A 56 5.06 -25.59 -46.66
C PHE A 56 6.44 -25.19 -46.09
N SER A 57 7.47 -25.30 -46.93
CA SER A 57 8.80 -24.69 -46.78
C SER A 57 9.22 -24.16 -48.17
N PRO A 58 10.11 -23.15 -48.25
CA PRO A 58 11.55 -23.43 -48.40
C PRO A 58 12.42 -22.37 -47.65
N GLU A 59 13.76 -22.31 -47.68
CA GLU A 59 14.81 -23.09 -48.36
C GLU A 59 16.13 -23.07 -47.52
N ARG A 60 17.17 -23.84 -47.92
CA ARG A 60 18.51 -23.82 -47.28
C ARG A 60 19.56 -23.15 -48.17
N ARG A 61 20.55 -22.47 -47.56
CA ARG A 61 21.91 -22.32 -48.13
C ARG A 61 23.03 -22.40 -47.07
N SER A 62 24.18 -22.90 -47.50
CA SER A 62 25.48 -23.02 -46.79
C SER A 62 26.55 -23.37 -47.85
N PRO A 63 27.87 -23.48 -47.57
CA PRO A 63 28.67 -22.95 -46.46
C PRO A 63 29.94 -22.16 -46.95
N SER A 64 30.76 -21.61 -46.04
CA SER A 64 32.22 -21.40 -46.22
C SER A 64 32.90 -21.06 -44.86
N SER A 65 34.24 -21.03 -44.80
CA SER A 65 35.03 -21.15 -43.54
C SER A 65 36.11 -20.02 -43.40
N PRO A 66 37.02 -20.02 -42.39
CA PRO A 66 37.53 -18.78 -41.71
C PRO A 66 38.88 -18.27 -42.30
N PRO A 67 39.54 -17.15 -41.84
CA PRO A 67 40.11 -17.02 -40.47
C PRO A 67 40.23 -15.60 -39.82
N GLY A 68 40.18 -15.58 -38.48
CA GLY A 68 41.06 -14.74 -37.63
C GLY A 68 40.69 -13.26 -37.36
N GLY A 69 41.22 -12.74 -36.24
CA GLY A 69 41.22 -11.31 -35.89
C GLY A 69 40.51 -10.99 -34.56
N VAL A 70 41.27 -10.62 -33.52
CA VAL A 70 40.74 -10.05 -32.27
C VAL A 70 40.87 -8.53 -32.33
N SER A 71 39.76 -7.81 -32.22
CA SER A 71 39.73 -6.36 -31.98
C SER A 71 38.43 -5.97 -31.29
N ALA A 72 38.49 -4.99 -30.37
CA ALA A 72 37.31 -4.50 -29.67
C ALA A 72 36.56 -3.45 -30.51
N VAL A 73 35.22 -3.49 -30.46
CA VAL A 73 34.29 -2.51 -31.04
C VAL A 73 33.14 -2.31 -30.02
N PRO A 74 32.54 -1.12 -29.87
CA PRO A 74 31.65 -0.84 -28.74
C PRO A 74 30.32 -1.60 -28.78
N PHE A 75 29.69 -1.75 -27.60
CA PHE A 75 28.29 -2.12 -27.47
C PHE A 75 27.40 -1.05 -28.11
N SER A 76 26.89 -1.32 -29.32
CA SER A 76 25.65 -0.70 -29.80
C SER A 76 24.47 -1.44 -29.19
N ALA A 77 23.68 -0.78 -28.36
CA ALA A 77 22.38 -1.32 -27.96
C ALA A 77 21.48 -1.36 -29.20
N GLN A 78 21.25 -2.57 -29.74
CA GLN A 78 20.11 -2.80 -30.62
C GLN A 78 18.88 -2.86 -29.73
N SER A 79 17.94 -1.94 -29.90
CA SER A 79 16.64 -2.04 -29.24
C SER A 79 15.85 -3.20 -29.85
N ASP A 80 15.10 -3.90 -29.00
CA ASP A 80 14.11 -4.87 -29.45
C ASP A 80 12.94 -4.09 -30.09
N PRO A 81 12.58 -4.34 -31.36
CA PRO A 81 11.54 -3.58 -32.06
C PRO A 81 10.21 -3.52 -31.30
N GLY A 82 9.81 -4.62 -30.65
CA GLY A 82 8.55 -4.65 -29.89
C GLY A 82 8.54 -3.74 -28.65
N ILE A 83 9.73 -3.49 -28.06
CA ILE A 83 9.88 -2.57 -26.93
C ILE A 83 9.81 -1.12 -27.40
N ASP A 84 10.44 -0.76 -28.52
CA ASP A 84 10.36 0.60 -29.04
C ASP A 84 8.97 0.94 -29.64
N GLU A 85 8.22 -0.04 -30.14
CA GLU A 85 6.87 0.16 -30.70
C GLU A 85 5.83 0.49 -29.60
N HIS A 86 5.73 -0.33 -28.54
CA HIS A 86 4.86 -0.02 -27.39
C HIS A 86 5.32 1.24 -26.63
N ARG A 87 6.63 1.54 -26.65
CA ARG A 87 7.17 2.80 -26.12
C ARG A 87 6.72 4.02 -26.91
N GLN A 88 6.54 3.93 -28.23
CA GLN A 88 5.91 5.02 -28.99
C GLN A 88 4.43 5.15 -28.62
N GLU A 89 3.69 4.05 -28.55
CA GLU A 89 2.26 4.02 -28.17
C GLU A 89 2.02 4.71 -26.81
N MET A 90 2.81 4.38 -25.79
CA MET A 90 2.77 5.03 -24.48
C MET A 90 3.25 6.50 -24.50
N LEU A 91 4.14 6.88 -25.42
CA LEU A 91 4.52 8.28 -25.65
C LEU A 91 3.43 9.08 -26.38
N GLU A 92 2.59 8.44 -27.20
CA GLU A 92 1.44 9.08 -27.85
C GLU A 92 0.25 9.20 -26.91
N LEU A 93 -0.01 8.19 -26.06
CA LEU A 93 -0.92 8.31 -24.90
C LEU A 93 -0.53 9.50 -24.00
N ARG A 94 0.75 9.67 -23.69
CA ARG A 94 1.26 10.85 -22.95
C ARG A 94 1.06 12.18 -23.69
N ARG A 95 0.90 12.20 -25.02
CA ARG A 95 0.53 13.41 -25.79
C ARG A 95 -0.99 13.65 -25.81
N ALA A 96 -1.80 12.59 -25.75
CA ALA A 96 -3.26 12.68 -25.69
C ALA A 96 -3.76 13.12 -24.30
N ILE A 97 -3.10 12.64 -23.24
CA ILE A 97 -3.47 12.93 -21.83
C ILE A 97 -2.88 14.26 -21.34
N ALA A 98 -1.78 14.75 -21.95
CA ALA A 98 -1.23 16.06 -21.61
C ALA A 98 -2.17 17.20 -22.08
N PRO A 99 -2.52 18.17 -21.22
CA PRO A 99 -3.34 19.31 -21.63
C PRO A 99 -2.61 20.11 -22.72
N SER A 100 -3.34 20.44 -23.79
CA SER A 100 -2.76 21.11 -24.96
C SER A 100 -2.18 22.47 -24.58
N GLN A 101 -1.00 22.81 -25.12
CA GLN A 101 -0.34 24.10 -24.88
C GLN A 101 -0.97 25.26 -25.68
N ALA A 102 -2.30 25.39 -25.60
CA ALA A 102 -2.99 26.65 -25.84
C ALA A 102 -2.87 27.51 -24.57
N GLY A 103 -2.24 28.68 -24.67
CA GLY A 103 -1.82 29.48 -23.51
C GLY A 103 -2.97 29.79 -22.55
N THR A 104 -2.96 29.16 -21.37
CA THR A 104 -3.97 29.37 -20.33
C THR A 104 -3.84 30.80 -19.79
N PRO A 105 -4.90 31.63 -19.84
CA PRO A 105 -4.90 32.90 -19.10
C PRO A 105 -4.81 32.59 -17.60
N PRO A 106 -4.19 33.45 -16.78
CA PRO A 106 -4.07 33.21 -15.34
C PRO A 106 -5.46 33.06 -14.72
N PHE A 107 -5.65 31.99 -13.93
CA PHE A 107 -6.89 31.71 -13.22
C PHE A 107 -7.18 32.82 -12.19
N GLN A 108 -7.88 33.86 -12.62
CA GLN A 108 -8.47 34.83 -11.70
C GLN A 108 -9.63 34.16 -10.97
N VAL A 109 -9.41 33.83 -9.71
CA VAL A 109 -10.47 33.43 -8.79
C VAL A 109 -11.47 34.59 -8.72
N ALA A 110 -12.63 34.41 -9.37
CA ALA A 110 -13.71 35.37 -9.35
C ALA A 110 -14.29 35.44 -7.93
N GLN A 111 -13.81 36.40 -7.13
CA GLN A 111 -14.29 36.65 -5.78
C GLN A 111 -15.73 37.19 -5.84
N SER A 112 -16.70 36.26 -5.82
CA SER A 112 -18.11 36.57 -5.61
C SER A 112 -18.29 37.15 -4.21
N ALA A 113 -18.30 38.48 -4.13
CA ALA A 113 -18.36 39.23 -2.87
C ALA A 113 -19.78 39.25 -2.26
N ALA A 114 -20.34 38.07 -2.00
CA ALA A 114 -21.54 37.89 -1.20
C ALA A 114 -21.15 37.75 0.27
N THR A 115 -20.83 38.86 0.94
CA THR A 115 -20.37 38.90 2.34
C THR A 115 -21.33 38.16 3.28
N PRO A 116 -20.96 37.00 3.85
CA PRO A 116 -21.77 36.35 4.88
C PRO A 116 -21.67 37.19 6.14
N THR A 117 -22.79 37.65 6.68
CA THR A 117 -22.81 38.39 7.94
C THR A 117 -22.23 37.49 9.04
N GLN A 118 -21.08 37.86 9.60
CA GLN A 118 -20.43 37.05 10.63
C GLN A 118 -21.29 36.99 11.90
N ALA A 119 -22.07 35.92 12.04
CA ALA A 119 -22.51 35.46 13.35
C ALA A 119 -21.25 35.18 14.19
N PRO A 120 -21.22 35.57 15.47
CA PRO A 120 -20.03 35.41 16.31
C PRO A 120 -19.66 33.92 16.42
N ALA A 121 -18.39 33.60 16.16
CA ALA A 121 -17.93 32.22 16.15
C ALA A 121 -18.16 31.55 17.52
N PRO A 122 -18.82 30.38 17.59
CA PRO A 122 -19.00 29.67 18.84
C PRO A 122 -17.63 29.24 19.39
N SER A 123 -17.47 29.32 20.72
CA SER A 123 -16.18 29.09 21.38
C SER A 123 -15.57 27.71 21.06
N PRO A 124 -14.24 27.59 20.89
CA PRO A 124 -13.56 26.40 20.35
C PRO A 124 -13.43 25.23 21.35
N ARG A 125 -14.49 24.92 22.10
CA ARG A 125 -14.58 23.80 23.06
C ARG A 125 -15.83 22.92 22.85
N SER A 126 -16.59 23.13 21.78
CA SER A 126 -17.94 22.58 21.63
C SER A 126 -18.04 21.17 21.05
N CYS A 127 -17.11 20.69 20.21
CA CYS A 127 -17.29 19.40 19.55
C CYS A 127 -16.67 18.19 20.27
N VAL A 128 -17.56 17.35 20.79
CA VAL A 128 -17.26 16.13 21.57
C VAL A 128 -17.89 14.85 20.97
N SER A 129 -18.59 14.92 19.82
CA SER A 129 -19.15 13.74 19.17
C SER A 129 -18.05 12.77 18.70
N LEU A 130 -18.39 11.49 18.49
CA LEU A 130 -17.42 10.52 17.96
C LEU A 130 -16.88 10.99 16.60
N MET A 131 -17.75 11.47 15.71
CA MET A 131 -17.35 12.01 14.40
C MET A 131 -16.32 13.14 14.54
N CYS A 132 -16.53 14.09 15.46
CA CYS A 132 -15.54 15.13 15.74
C CYS A 132 -14.22 14.62 16.34
N ARG A 133 -14.20 13.48 17.04
CA ARG A 133 -12.94 12.85 17.47
C ARG A 133 -12.22 12.21 16.29
N LEU A 134 -12.92 11.42 15.47
CA LEU A 134 -12.35 10.73 14.30
C LEU A 134 -11.81 11.73 13.27
N LEU A 135 -12.58 12.77 12.93
CA LEU A 135 -12.11 13.88 12.08
C LEU A 135 -10.85 14.55 12.66
N ARG A 136 -10.82 14.79 13.98
CA ARG A 136 -9.65 15.39 14.61
C ARG A 136 -8.41 14.51 14.48
N GLN A 137 -8.53 13.19 14.63
CA GLN A 137 -7.41 12.24 14.46
C GLN A 137 -6.81 12.25 13.05
N LEU A 138 -7.59 12.51 12.00
CA LEU A 138 -7.07 12.71 10.64
C LEU A 138 -6.18 13.97 10.52
N SER A 139 -6.24 14.91 11.46
CA SER A 139 -5.55 16.21 11.36
C SER A 139 -4.59 16.53 12.51
N ASP A 140 -4.63 15.77 13.60
CA ASP A 140 -3.81 15.98 14.80
C ASP A 140 -3.28 14.64 15.31
N LEU A 141 -1.98 14.44 15.13
CA LEU A 141 -1.29 13.17 15.37
C LEU A 141 -1.11 12.83 16.86
N SER A 142 -1.42 13.77 17.77
CA SER A 142 -1.17 13.64 19.22
C SER A 142 -1.83 12.44 19.91
N SER A 143 -2.84 11.82 19.30
CA SER A 143 -3.49 10.61 19.84
C SER A 143 -2.79 9.29 19.52
N LEU A 144 -1.85 9.27 18.57
CA LEU A 144 -1.23 8.02 18.08
C LEU A 144 -0.49 7.17 19.14
N PRO A 145 0.17 7.72 20.18
CA PRO A 145 0.82 6.89 21.20
C PRO A 145 -0.15 6.25 22.20
N VAL A 146 -1.43 6.62 22.18
CA VAL A 146 -2.44 6.20 23.16
C VAL A 146 -3.41 5.21 22.50
N ARG A 147 -3.42 3.96 22.98
CA ARG A 147 -4.41 2.94 22.59
C ARG A 147 -5.85 3.45 22.80
N THR A 148 -6.72 3.10 21.88
CA THR A 148 -8.16 3.42 21.85
C THR A 148 -9.04 2.22 22.21
N GLU A 149 -8.43 1.07 22.52
CA GLU A 149 -9.08 -0.22 22.80
C GLU A 149 -9.99 -0.67 21.66
N THR A 150 -9.37 -0.88 20.50
CA THR A 150 -10.01 -1.20 19.23
C THR A 150 -9.43 -2.45 18.56
N THR A 151 -10.23 -3.10 17.71
CA THR A 151 -9.81 -4.07 16.70
C THR A 151 -10.10 -3.54 15.30
N ILE A 152 -9.31 -3.92 14.31
CA ILE A 152 -9.57 -3.64 12.89
C ILE A 152 -9.75 -4.94 12.10
N THR A 153 -10.63 -4.90 11.09
CA THR A 153 -10.84 -5.97 10.10
C THR A 153 -11.12 -5.34 8.74
N GLN A 154 -10.65 -5.92 7.64
CA GLN A 154 -11.00 -5.51 6.27
C GLN A 154 -11.76 -6.63 5.55
N VAL A 155 -12.75 -6.25 4.76
CA VAL A 155 -13.40 -7.12 3.77
C VAL A 155 -12.97 -6.64 2.39
N SER A 156 -12.32 -7.51 1.62
CA SER A 156 -11.82 -7.23 0.28
C SER A 156 -12.27 -8.29 -0.73
N SER A 157 -11.95 -8.10 -2.01
CA SER A 157 -12.32 -9.01 -3.10
C SER A 157 -11.44 -10.28 -3.22
N GLN A 158 -10.35 -10.36 -2.43
CA GLN A 158 -9.30 -11.40 -2.43
C GLN A 158 -9.82 -12.86 -2.52
N ASP A 159 -9.14 -13.70 -3.31
CA ASP A 159 -9.47 -15.11 -3.54
C ASP A 159 -8.41 -16.07 -2.97
N THR A 160 -8.40 -16.18 -1.64
CA THR A 160 -7.54 -17.12 -0.87
C THR A 160 -7.70 -18.61 -1.23
N ARG A 161 -8.54 -18.97 -2.22
CA ARG A 161 -8.71 -20.34 -2.75
C ARG A 161 -7.69 -20.69 -3.84
N TYR A 162 -7.02 -19.70 -4.43
CA TYR A 162 -6.05 -19.87 -5.52
C TYR A 162 -4.70 -19.21 -5.20
N LEU A 163 -3.66 -19.64 -5.94
CA LEU A 163 -2.32 -19.05 -5.89
C LEU A 163 -2.13 -17.89 -6.87
N GLU A 164 -3.06 -17.68 -7.81
CA GLU A 164 -3.02 -16.63 -8.83
C GLU A 164 -3.93 -15.48 -8.41
N ARG A 165 -3.34 -14.38 -7.91
CA ARG A 165 -4.07 -13.22 -7.34
C ARG A 165 -4.68 -12.29 -8.37
N TYR A 166 -4.12 -12.26 -9.57
CA TYR A 166 -4.52 -11.32 -10.63
C TYR A 166 -6.02 -11.42 -11.04
N TRP A 167 -6.69 -12.55 -10.78
CA TRP A 167 -8.13 -12.72 -11.03
C TRP A 167 -9.00 -12.49 -9.77
N ASP A 168 -8.49 -11.78 -8.77
CA ASP A 168 -9.21 -11.45 -7.53
C ASP A 168 -10.29 -10.37 -7.73
N TYR A 169 -10.51 -9.92 -8.96
CA TYR A 169 -11.68 -9.10 -9.33
C TYR A 169 -12.93 -9.94 -9.66
N PHE A 170 -14.13 -9.36 -9.48
CA PHE A 170 -15.38 -10.02 -9.88
C PHE A 170 -15.78 -9.75 -11.34
N ASN A 171 -16.43 -10.73 -11.97
CA ASN A 171 -16.93 -10.63 -13.35
C ASN A 171 -18.36 -11.17 -13.56
N SER A 172 -18.99 -11.75 -12.53
CA SER A 172 -20.29 -12.39 -12.64
C SER A 172 -20.99 -12.54 -11.28
N ASP A 173 -22.33 -12.59 -11.29
CA ASP A 173 -23.14 -12.90 -10.11
C ASP A 173 -22.77 -14.28 -9.51
N GLU A 174 -22.31 -15.23 -10.34
CA GLU A 174 -21.89 -16.57 -9.91
C GLU A 174 -20.57 -16.51 -9.14
N LEU A 175 -19.54 -15.86 -9.67
CA LEU A 175 -18.24 -15.71 -8.98
C LEU A 175 -18.39 -14.94 -7.66
N PHE A 176 -19.19 -13.88 -7.64
CA PHE A 176 -19.47 -13.09 -6.44
C PHE A 176 -20.09 -13.94 -5.32
N ARG A 177 -21.10 -14.76 -5.65
CA ARG A 177 -21.68 -15.72 -4.71
C ARG A 177 -20.72 -16.86 -4.34
N ALA A 178 -19.86 -17.30 -5.27
CA ALA A 178 -18.90 -18.37 -5.04
C ALA A 178 -17.77 -17.98 -4.05
N ARG A 179 -17.43 -16.69 -3.94
CA ARG A 179 -16.57 -16.15 -2.85
C ARG A 179 -17.34 -15.86 -1.55
N GLY A 180 -18.61 -16.24 -1.46
CA GLY A 180 -19.43 -16.11 -0.24
C GLY A 180 -20.20 -14.80 -0.09
N PHE A 181 -20.09 -13.86 -1.02
CA PHE A 181 -20.79 -12.58 -0.93
C PHE A 181 -22.29 -12.71 -1.27
N GLN A 182 -23.10 -11.87 -0.62
CA GLN A 182 -24.56 -11.91 -0.76
C GLN A 182 -25.02 -10.92 -1.84
N ILE A 183 -25.70 -11.42 -2.88
CA ILE A 183 -26.54 -10.56 -3.74
C ILE A 183 -28.00 -10.72 -3.30
N ARG A 184 -28.66 -9.60 -3.01
CA ARG A 184 -30.03 -9.50 -2.46
C ARG A 184 -30.91 -8.55 -3.29
N THR A 185 -32.17 -8.44 -2.89
CA THR A 185 -33.07 -7.35 -3.32
C THR A 185 -32.92 -6.17 -2.35
N GLY A 186 -32.74 -4.96 -2.89
CA GLY A 186 -32.64 -3.71 -2.14
C GLY A 186 -33.98 -3.14 -1.68
N HIS A 187 -33.92 -2.05 -0.93
CA HIS A 187 -35.10 -1.38 -0.34
C HIS A 187 -36.12 -0.88 -1.37
N ASP A 188 -35.67 -0.63 -2.59
CA ASP A 188 -36.42 -0.15 -3.76
C ASP A 188 -36.80 -1.26 -4.75
N GLY A 189 -36.41 -2.50 -4.49
CA GLY A 189 -36.61 -3.64 -5.37
C GLY A 189 -35.46 -3.90 -6.37
N GLN A 190 -34.41 -3.07 -6.41
CA GLN A 190 -33.26 -3.31 -7.28
C GLN A 190 -32.37 -4.46 -6.79
N LYS A 191 -31.44 -4.91 -7.63
CA LYS A 191 -30.39 -5.86 -7.24
C LYS A 191 -29.31 -5.14 -6.43
N GLU A 192 -28.88 -5.73 -5.32
CA GLU A 192 -27.81 -5.19 -4.48
C GLU A 192 -26.75 -6.26 -4.21
N TYR A 193 -25.49 -5.93 -4.51
CA TYR A 193 -24.30 -6.72 -4.19
C TYR A 193 -23.75 -6.27 -2.83
N VAL A 194 -23.91 -7.08 -1.79
CA VAL A 194 -23.45 -6.75 -0.43
C VAL A 194 -21.95 -7.01 -0.33
N ILE A 195 -21.17 -5.94 -0.20
CA ILE A 195 -19.70 -5.93 -0.16
C ILE A 195 -19.13 -5.82 1.26
N LEU A 196 -19.84 -5.15 2.18
CA LEU A 196 -19.65 -5.33 3.61
C LEU A 196 -20.92 -5.96 4.18
N PRO A 197 -20.91 -7.25 4.57
CA PRO A 197 -22.06 -7.89 5.22
C PRO A 197 -22.42 -7.20 6.53
N ARG A 198 -23.63 -7.46 7.04
CA ARG A 198 -24.15 -6.85 8.29
C ARG A 198 -23.15 -7.05 9.44
N THR A 199 -22.41 -6.00 9.74
CA THR A 199 -21.35 -5.97 10.74
C THR A 199 -21.88 -5.28 11.98
N GLU A 200 -21.89 -5.98 13.11
CA GLU A 200 -22.42 -5.44 14.36
C GLU A 200 -21.47 -4.41 14.96
N GLY A 201 -22.03 -3.36 15.55
CA GLY A 201 -21.28 -2.29 16.22
C GLY A 201 -20.83 -2.66 17.65
N PRO A 202 -20.45 -1.65 18.45
CA PRO A 202 -20.18 -0.26 18.02
C PRO A 202 -18.83 -0.16 17.28
N GLY A 203 -18.78 0.70 16.25
CA GLY A 203 -17.59 0.86 15.41
C GLY A 203 -17.67 2.03 14.43
N TYR A 204 -16.76 2.03 13.46
CA TYR A 204 -16.75 2.96 12.32
C TYR A 204 -15.98 2.37 11.13
N ILE A 205 -16.35 2.77 9.92
CA ILE A 205 -15.54 2.54 8.70
C ILE A 205 -14.55 3.72 8.60
N PRO A 206 -13.22 3.49 8.63
CA PRO A 206 -12.20 4.54 8.45
C PRO A 206 -11.80 4.77 6.99
N ARG A 207 -11.92 3.74 6.14
CA ARG A 207 -11.45 3.69 4.76
C ARG A 207 -12.40 2.83 3.92
N ILE A 208 -12.73 3.31 2.73
CA ILE A 208 -13.33 2.54 1.64
C ILE A 208 -12.48 2.79 0.39
N TRP A 209 -12.00 1.73 -0.25
CA TRP A 209 -11.27 1.77 -1.51
C TRP A 209 -11.92 0.87 -2.57
N PHE A 210 -11.84 1.26 -3.84
CA PHE A 210 -12.22 0.48 -5.02
C PHE A 210 -11.30 0.77 -6.22
N THR A 211 -11.15 -0.21 -7.12
CA THR A 211 -10.94 0.08 -8.54
C THR A 211 -11.84 -0.79 -9.43
N HIS A 212 -12.03 -0.39 -10.70
CA HIS A 212 -13.03 -0.98 -11.60
C HIS A 212 -12.45 -1.63 -12.87
N ARG A 213 -12.54 -1.05 -14.08
CA ARG A 213 -11.90 -1.60 -15.29
C ARG A 213 -10.72 -0.74 -15.77
N GLN A 214 -9.69 -1.38 -16.33
CA GLN A 214 -8.55 -0.64 -16.88
C GLN A 214 -8.88 0.10 -18.18
N HIS A 215 -8.35 1.31 -18.27
CA HIS A 215 -8.47 2.28 -19.35
C HIS A 215 -8.14 1.79 -20.79
N ASN A 216 -7.23 0.82 -20.97
CA ASN A 216 -6.70 0.46 -22.30
C ASN A 216 -6.87 -1.00 -22.70
N TRP A 217 -6.48 -1.99 -21.89
CA TRP A 217 -6.60 -3.41 -22.27
C TRP A 217 -7.89 -4.09 -21.76
N ALA A 218 -8.59 -3.49 -20.79
CA ALA A 218 -9.88 -3.97 -20.30
C ALA A 218 -11.08 -3.29 -21.00
N LEU A 219 -10.84 -2.65 -22.15
CA LEU A 219 -11.87 -2.14 -23.06
C LEU A 219 -12.70 -3.30 -23.65
N GLN A 220 -13.97 -3.04 -23.87
CA GLN A 220 -14.93 -3.90 -24.55
C GLN A 220 -15.38 -3.24 -25.87
N ASP A 221 -16.01 -4.01 -26.76
CA ASP A 221 -16.52 -3.53 -28.05
C ASP A 221 -17.50 -2.35 -27.86
N GLY A 222 -17.03 -1.14 -28.15
CA GLY A 222 -17.81 0.11 -28.06
C GLY A 222 -17.39 1.06 -26.92
N ASP A 223 -16.44 0.69 -26.06
CA ASP A 223 -15.84 1.63 -25.12
C ASP A 223 -15.00 2.69 -25.85
N ASP A 224 -15.02 3.93 -25.35
CA ASP A 224 -14.14 5.02 -25.79
C ASP A 224 -13.02 5.25 -24.74
N PRO A 225 -11.76 4.87 -25.02
CA PRO A 225 -10.64 5.11 -24.11
C PRO A 225 -10.29 6.59 -23.93
N THR A 226 -10.79 7.49 -24.78
CA THR A 226 -10.61 8.94 -24.62
C THR A 226 -11.70 9.61 -23.80
N SER A 227 -12.74 8.85 -23.40
CA SER A 227 -13.87 9.36 -22.63
C SER A 227 -13.49 9.73 -21.18
N PRO A 228 -14.24 10.65 -20.53
CA PRO A 228 -14.12 10.90 -19.08
C PRO A 228 -14.33 9.66 -18.21
N GLU A 229 -15.13 8.69 -18.67
CA GLU A 229 -15.41 7.46 -17.92
C GLU A 229 -14.18 6.52 -17.90
N ALA A 230 -13.42 6.47 -18.99
CA ALA A 230 -12.12 5.80 -19.00
C ALA A 230 -11.05 6.62 -18.25
N THR A 231 -10.92 7.91 -18.59
CA THR A 231 -9.79 8.79 -18.19
C THR A 231 -9.85 9.34 -16.76
N GLU A 232 -11.04 9.43 -16.14
CA GLU A 232 -11.19 9.95 -14.78
C GLU A 232 -11.82 8.94 -13.80
N TRP A 233 -12.46 7.88 -14.30
CA TRP A 233 -13.24 6.93 -13.48
C TRP A 233 -12.85 5.45 -13.62
N GLY A 234 -12.19 5.03 -14.70
CA GLY A 234 -11.89 3.62 -14.94
C GLY A 234 -13.16 2.77 -15.06
N PHE A 235 -14.21 3.28 -15.71
CA PHE A 235 -15.53 2.62 -15.86
C PHE A 235 -16.28 2.35 -14.55
N PHE A 236 -15.90 3.01 -13.45
CA PHE A 236 -16.47 2.78 -12.13
C PHE A 236 -17.98 3.08 -12.03
N ALA A 237 -18.57 3.87 -12.94
CA ALA A 237 -20.03 4.03 -13.01
C ALA A 237 -20.79 2.70 -13.19
N GLU A 238 -20.14 1.64 -13.70
CA GLU A 238 -20.71 0.27 -13.75
C GLU A 238 -21.01 -0.34 -12.38
N ALA A 239 -20.41 0.16 -11.29
CA ALA A 239 -20.78 -0.22 -9.92
C ALA A 239 -22.09 0.44 -9.44
N GLY A 240 -22.65 1.41 -10.19
CA GLY A 240 -23.93 2.03 -9.91
C GLY A 240 -23.92 2.90 -8.65
N ASP A 241 -24.91 2.70 -7.79
CA ASP A 241 -25.06 3.42 -6.52
C ASP A 241 -24.40 2.65 -5.38
N ILE A 242 -23.68 3.36 -4.50
CA ILE A 242 -23.20 2.82 -3.22
C ILE A 242 -24.24 3.09 -2.14
N ARG A 243 -24.60 2.01 -1.42
CA ARG A 243 -25.68 1.98 -0.44
C ARG A 243 -25.17 1.60 0.93
N LEU A 244 -25.32 2.50 1.90
CA LEU A 244 -24.94 2.24 3.30
C LEU A 244 -26.16 2.25 4.21
N TYR A 245 -26.42 1.09 4.79
CA TYR A 245 -27.48 0.83 5.76
C TYR A 245 -26.88 0.85 7.17
N PHE A 246 -27.46 1.62 8.09
CA PHE A 246 -26.98 1.78 9.47
C PHE A 246 -28.03 1.27 10.46
N ASP A 247 -27.59 0.75 11.61
CA ASP A 247 -28.41 0.41 12.79
C ASP A 247 -29.61 -0.55 12.52
N ASP A 248 -29.49 -1.40 11.50
CA ASP A 248 -30.52 -2.30 10.96
C ASP A 248 -31.74 -1.57 10.35
N GLU A 249 -31.56 -0.36 9.82
CA GLU A 249 -32.58 0.40 9.09
C GLU A 249 -33.01 -0.28 7.77
N PRO A 250 -34.29 -0.21 7.38
CA PRO A 250 -34.81 -0.84 6.17
C PRO A 250 -34.47 -0.08 4.87
N THR A 251 -34.04 1.17 4.99
CA THR A 251 -33.64 2.07 3.91
C THR A 251 -32.22 2.57 4.19
N PRO A 252 -31.36 2.73 3.18
CA PRO A 252 -30.01 3.23 3.38
C PRO A 252 -30.01 4.72 3.76
N ARG A 253 -28.99 5.18 4.51
CA ARG A 253 -28.77 6.62 4.82
C ARG A 253 -27.92 7.33 3.77
N ILE A 254 -27.20 6.54 2.97
CA ILE A 254 -26.42 6.98 1.82
C ILE A 254 -26.85 6.07 0.67
N ASP A 255 -27.43 6.65 -0.37
CA ASP A 255 -27.76 6.00 -1.64
C ASP A 255 -27.51 7.04 -2.73
N MET A 256 -26.43 6.85 -3.49
CA MET A 256 -25.93 7.80 -4.48
C MET A 256 -24.95 7.09 -5.44
N PRO A 257 -24.77 7.58 -6.67
CA PRO A 257 -23.78 7.04 -7.60
C PRO A 257 -22.39 6.97 -6.95
N VAL A 258 -21.62 5.91 -7.22
CA VAL A 258 -20.21 5.84 -6.78
C VAL A 258 -19.40 7.03 -7.30
N THR A 259 -19.74 7.54 -8.49
CA THR A 259 -19.11 8.71 -9.09
C THR A 259 -19.46 10.03 -8.38
N GLU A 260 -20.55 10.09 -7.61
CA GLU A 260 -20.81 11.19 -6.68
C GLU A 260 -20.08 10.98 -5.34
N PHE A 261 -20.16 9.78 -4.77
CA PHE A 261 -19.52 9.42 -3.49
C PHE A 261 -18.00 9.61 -3.51
N PHE A 262 -17.33 9.22 -4.59
CA PHE A 262 -15.87 9.32 -4.74
C PHE A 262 -15.42 10.61 -5.47
N SER A 263 -16.34 11.50 -5.84
CA SER A 263 -16.05 12.74 -6.59
C SER A 263 -15.06 13.69 -5.92
N GLY A 264 -14.92 13.64 -4.59
CA GLY A 264 -14.24 14.67 -3.82
C GLY A 264 -14.93 16.05 -3.85
N ASN A 265 -16.14 16.16 -4.41
CA ASN A 265 -16.84 17.41 -4.64
C ASN A 265 -18.24 17.48 -4.00
N VAL A 266 -18.83 16.34 -3.63
CA VAL A 266 -20.15 16.26 -2.98
C VAL A 266 -20.00 16.29 -1.45
N TRP A 267 -20.40 17.36 -0.78
CA TRP A 267 -20.30 17.45 0.68
C TRP A 267 -21.15 16.37 1.40
N PRO A 268 -20.62 15.62 2.37
CA PRO A 268 -19.30 15.76 3.03
C PRO A 268 -18.14 14.96 2.43
N PHE A 269 -18.35 14.21 1.35
CA PHE A 269 -17.34 13.42 0.64
C PHE A 269 -16.42 14.31 -0.22
N THR A 270 -15.55 15.06 0.45
CA THR A 270 -14.74 16.12 -0.16
C THR A 270 -13.25 15.83 -0.18
N ALA A 271 -12.60 16.19 -1.28
CA ALA A 271 -11.16 16.13 -1.44
C ALA A 271 -10.45 17.05 -0.40
N PRO A 272 -9.26 16.67 0.08
CA PRO A 272 -8.48 15.48 -0.28
C PRO A 272 -8.76 14.25 0.60
N LEU A 273 -9.83 14.22 1.42
CA LEU A 273 -10.22 12.99 2.15
C LEU A 273 -10.82 11.94 1.21
N VAL A 274 -11.33 12.39 0.06
CA VAL A 274 -11.98 11.56 -0.96
C VAL A 274 -11.33 11.86 -2.30
N GLY A 275 -11.05 10.83 -3.09
CA GLY A 275 -10.50 10.90 -4.44
C GLY A 275 -11.06 9.79 -5.34
N HIS A 276 -11.04 10.04 -6.63
CA HIS A 276 -11.47 9.10 -7.67
C HIS A 276 -10.29 8.66 -8.52
N TYR A 277 -10.48 7.64 -9.37
CA TYR A 277 -9.47 7.02 -10.23
C TYR A 277 -8.45 8.00 -10.85
N GLY A 278 -8.93 9.08 -11.50
CA GLY A 278 -8.09 10.12 -12.11
C GLY A 278 -7.35 11.05 -11.14
N THR A 279 -7.75 11.15 -9.87
CA THR A 279 -7.09 12.00 -8.84
C THR A 279 -6.36 11.22 -7.75
N ALA A 280 -6.67 9.93 -7.57
CA ALA A 280 -6.04 9.00 -6.63
C ALA A 280 -5.29 7.86 -7.37
N ASN A 281 -4.62 8.18 -8.48
CA ASN A 281 -3.62 7.34 -9.14
C ASN A 281 -4.09 5.91 -9.53
N GLY A 282 -5.35 5.78 -9.95
CA GLY A 282 -5.98 4.50 -10.34
C GLY A 282 -6.91 3.90 -9.28
N GLY A 283 -6.93 4.44 -8.05
CA GLY A 283 -7.85 4.04 -6.99
C GLY A 283 -9.01 5.03 -6.81
N ASN A 284 -10.10 4.58 -6.20
CA ASN A 284 -11.19 5.42 -5.72
C ASN A 284 -11.26 5.26 -4.20
N ILE A 285 -10.95 6.31 -3.46
CA ILE A 285 -10.61 6.26 -2.03
C ILE A 285 -11.48 7.23 -1.22
N SER A 286 -11.91 6.80 -0.03
CA SER A 286 -12.62 7.65 0.93
C SER A 286 -12.16 7.39 2.35
N TYR A 287 -11.51 8.40 2.95
CA TYR A 287 -11.07 8.46 4.35
C TYR A 287 -12.07 9.19 5.26
N LEU A 288 -13.28 9.53 4.78
CA LEU A 288 -14.30 10.15 5.62
C LEU A 288 -14.83 9.12 6.63
N PRO A 289 -14.68 9.30 7.96
CA PRO A 289 -15.05 8.26 8.92
C PRO A 289 -16.58 8.09 9.01
N LEU A 290 -17.07 6.86 8.90
CA LEU A 290 -18.51 6.54 8.94
C LEU A 290 -18.83 5.73 10.20
N PRO A 291 -19.10 6.39 11.35
CA PRO A 291 -19.46 5.70 12.60
C PRO A 291 -20.80 4.97 12.52
N PHE A 292 -20.89 3.83 13.24
CA PHE A 292 -22.11 3.04 13.39
C PHE A 292 -22.22 2.45 14.81
N TYR A 293 -23.37 2.60 15.43
CA TYR A 293 -23.58 2.24 16.83
C TYR A 293 -24.07 0.78 16.98
N ARG A 294 -25.11 0.40 16.24
CA ARG A 294 -25.68 -0.96 16.29
C ARG A 294 -25.18 -1.86 15.16
N SER A 295 -25.12 -1.35 13.93
CA SER A 295 -24.63 -2.11 12.77
C SER A 295 -24.35 -1.24 11.56
N VAL A 296 -23.59 -1.79 10.61
CA VAL A 296 -23.46 -1.26 9.24
C VAL A 296 -23.55 -2.40 8.21
N LEU A 297 -24.05 -2.10 7.03
CA LEU A 297 -23.97 -2.94 5.83
C LEU A 297 -23.73 -2.04 4.62
N VAL A 298 -22.78 -2.41 3.76
CA VAL A 298 -22.47 -1.68 2.51
C VAL A 298 -22.78 -2.58 1.31
N ALA A 299 -23.45 -2.02 0.31
CA ALA A 299 -23.76 -2.68 -0.95
C ALA A 299 -23.57 -1.75 -2.15
N THR A 300 -23.47 -2.31 -3.35
CA THR A 300 -23.56 -1.58 -4.63
C THR A 300 -24.75 -2.08 -5.46
N THR A 301 -25.34 -1.25 -6.32
CA THR A 301 -26.40 -1.70 -7.25
C THR A 301 -25.85 -2.36 -8.52
N GLY A 302 -24.66 -1.95 -8.95
CA GLY A 302 -23.86 -2.62 -9.98
C GLY A 302 -22.81 -3.57 -9.41
N LEU A 303 -22.21 -4.41 -10.27
CA LEU A 303 -21.19 -5.38 -9.88
C LEU A 303 -19.86 -4.63 -9.61
N PRO A 304 -19.29 -4.71 -8.39
CA PRO A 304 -17.96 -4.18 -8.11
C PRO A 304 -16.88 -5.07 -8.73
N ARG A 305 -15.68 -4.55 -9.02
CA ARG A 305 -14.55 -5.37 -9.50
C ARG A 305 -13.60 -5.72 -8.36
N LEU A 306 -12.83 -4.73 -7.91
CA LEU A 306 -11.91 -4.81 -6.78
C LEU A 306 -12.37 -3.81 -5.71
N PHE A 307 -12.27 -4.21 -4.43
CA PHE A 307 -12.59 -3.32 -3.31
C PHE A 307 -11.90 -3.75 -2.02
N GLU A 308 -11.76 -2.79 -1.11
CA GLU A 308 -11.28 -2.96 0.26
C GLU A 308 -12.11 -2.08 1.19
N ILE A 309 -12.75 -2.67 2.20
CA ILE A 309 -13.53 -1.95 3.20
C ILE A 309 -12.99 -2.28 4.58
N GLU A 310 -12.28 -1.33 5.18
CA GLU A 310 -11.82 -1.42 6.57
C GLU A 310 -12.98 -1.16 7.54
N VAL A 311 -12.95 -1.82 8.69
CA VAL A 311 -13.88 -1.59 9.81
C VAL A 311 -13.08 -1.61 11.11
N VAL A 312 -13.23 -0.55 11.91
CA VAL A 312 -12.73 -0.50 13.28
C VAL A 312 -13.89 -0.72 14.25
N LYS A 313 -13.73 -1.63 15.20
CA LYS A 313 -14.66 -1.87 16.32
C LYS A 313 -14.02 -1.49 17.65
N PHE A 314 -14.83 -1.00 18.58
CA PHE A 314 -14.41 -0.83 19.97
C PHE A 314 -14.50 -2.17 20.72
N ILE A 315 -13.49 -2.50 21.53
CA ILE A 315 -13.43 -3.74 22.34
C ILE A 315 -14.27 -3.60 23.61
N GLN A 316 -14.35 -2.38 24.15
CA GLN A 316 -15.25 -2.02 25.24
C GLN A 316 -16.35 -1.12 24.67
N ASP A 317 -17.60 -1.35 25.08
CA ASP A 317 -18.69 -0.44 24.72
C ASP A 317 -18.34 1.00 25.14
N PRO A 318 -18.56 2.00 24.26
CA PRO A 318 -18.28 3.38 24.61
C PRO A 318 -19.17 3.80 25.78
N LEU A 319 -18.59 4.46 26.78
CA LEU A 319 -19.28 4.85 28.03
C LEU A 319 -20.55 5.70 27.84
N GLN A 320 -20.80 6.22 26.63
CA GLN A 320 -22.05 6.82 26.19
C GLN A 320 -22.35 6.37 24.75
N PRO A 321 -23.63 6.16 24.38
CA PRO A 321 -23.99 5.91 23.00
C PRO A 321 -23.64 7.11 22.10
N PHE A 322 -23.33 6.83 20.85
CA PHE A 322 -23.05 7.86 19.84
C PHE A 322 -24.01 7.73 18.65
N GLU A 323 -24.13 8.81 17.88
CA GLU A 323 -24.94 8.82 16.66
C GLU A 323 -24.16 8.19 15.50
N SER A 324 -24.74 7.19 14.85
CA SER A 324 -24.25 6.64 13.59
C SER A 324 -24.31 7.71 12.47
N PHE A 325 -23.52 7.54 11.41
CA PHE A 325 -23.31 8.57 10.39
C PHE A 325 -24.61 9.12 9.76
N ARG A 326 -24.58 10.42 9.43
CA ARG A 326 -25.60 11.15 8.68
C ARG A 326 -24.93 12.15 7.73
N LEU A 327 -25.45 12.28 6.51
CA LEU A 327 -24.96 13.22 5.50
C LEU A 327 -24.97 14.69 6.00
N ALA A 328 -26.03 15.07 6.72
CA ALA A 328 -26.18 16.37 7.34
C ALA A 328 -25.33 16.50 8.61
N LEU A 329 -24.02 16.75 8.46
CA LEU A 329 -23.11 17.05 9.56
C LEU A 329 -23.57 18.26 10.39
N THR A 330 -23.36 18.23 11.72
CA THR A 330 -23.60 19.41 12.55
C THR A 330 -22.64 20.54 12.18
N ALA A 331 -22.96 21.79 12.55
CA ALA A 331 -22.06 22.93 12.35
C ALA A 331 -20.66 22.73 12.95
N ALA A 332 -20.55 21.93 14.01
CA ALA A 332 -19.29 21.61 14.68
C ALA A 332 -18.51 20.48 13.96
N GLU A 333 -19.18 19.41 13.53
CA GLU A 333 -18.59 18.33 12.71
C GLU A 333 -18.13 18.86 11.34
N ALA A 334 -18.94 19.73 10.73
CA ALA A 334 -18.60 20.43 9.51
C ALA A 334 -17.37 21.35 9.68
N GLN A 335 -17.16 21.91 10.88
CA GLN A 335 -15.99 22.74 11.16
C GLN A 335 -14.73 21.90 11.39
N GLU A 336 -14.84 20.75 12.05
CA GLU A 336 -13.75 19.77 12.16
C GLU A 336 -13.33 19.26 10.78
N LEU A 337 -14.27 18.85 9.91
CA LEU A 337 -13.97 18.38 8.57
C LEU A 337 -13.25 19.45 7.71
N ARG A 338 -13.69 20.72 7.79
CA ARG A 338 -12.96 21.83 7.13
C ARG A 338 -11.53 22.01 7.66
N GLN A 339 -11.26 21.71 8.93
CA GLN A 339 -9.91 21.75 9.48
C GLN A 339 -9.06 20.57 8.98
N VAL A 340 -9.62 19.38 8.79
CA VAL A 340 -8.90 18.25 8.13
C VAL A 340 -8.53 18.63 6.71
N ILE A 341 -9.49 19.13 5.92
CA ILE A 341 -9.27 19.58 4.53
C ILE A 341 -8.17 20.66 4.47
N GLN A 342 -8.17 21.61 5.40
CA GLN A 342 -7.13 22.65 5.47
C GLN A 342 -5.73 22.08 5.77
N VAL A 343 -5.62 21.11 6.68
CA VAL A 343 -4.33 20.47 7.03
C VAL A 343 -3.84 19.58 5.88
N TRP A 344 -4.73 18.78 5.29
CA TRP A 344 -4.39 17.85 4.21
C TRP A 344 -4.02 18.56 2.89
N ASN A 345 -4.49 19.78 2.64
CA ASN A 345 -4.03 20.62 1.53
C ASN A 345 -2.68 21.33 1.80
N ASN A 346 -2.11 21.21 3.01
CA ASN A 346 -0.92 21.95 3.44
C ASN A 346 0.17 21.01 4.02
N LEU A 347 0.44 19.92 3.30
CA LEU A 347 1.40 18.88 3.71
C LEU A 347 2.84 19.42 3.90
N ALA A 348 3.62 18.72 4.71
CA ALA A 348 4.88 19.18 5.31
C ALA A 348 4.79 20.36 6.30
N ALA A 349 3.65 21.04 6.46
CA ALA A 349 3.44 21.94 7.60
C ALA A 349 3.26 21.14 8.91
N TYR A 350 3.59 21.77 10.05
CA TYR A 350 3.40 21.18 11.38
C TYR A 350 1.89 21.02 11.68
N PRO A 351 1.35 19.80 11.84
CA PRO A 351 -0.11 19.58 11.78
C PRO A 351 -0.85 19.83 13.09
N TYR A 352 -0.17 19.71 14.23
CA TYR A 352 -0.78 19.77 15.56
C TYR A 352 -1.44 21.13 15.83
N ARG A 353 -2.67 21.06 16.37
CA ARG A 353 -3.48 22.25 16.66
C ARG A 353 -3.03 22.97 17.94
N ASP A 354 -2.52 22.22 18.91
CA ASP A 354 -1.97 22.79 20.14
C ASP A 354 -0.47 23.09 20.02
N SER A 355 -0.16 24.39 20.00
CA SER A 355 1.20 24.95 20.07
C SER A 355 1.55 25.52 21.46
N SER A 356 0.64 25.45 22.43
CA SER A 356 0.90 25.92 23.79
C SER A 356 1.90 25.01 24.52
N GLY A 357 2.81 25.61 25.29
CA GLY A 357 3.87 24.88 26.00
C GLY A 357 4.93 24.22 25.08
N LEU A 358 4.90 24.49 23.77
CA LEU A 358 5.84 23.91 22.82
C LEU A 358 7.22 24.59 22.92
N LEU A 359 8.25 23.77 23.04
CA LEU A 359 9.66 24.12 23.09
C LEU A 359 10.34 23.75 21.76
N SER A 360 11.37 24.49 21.38
CA SER A 360 12.19 24.20 20.19
C SER A 360 13.65 23.94 20.57
N LEU A 361 14.32 23.09 19.81
CA LEU A 361 15.76 22.84 19.91
C LEU A 361 16.38 22.85 18.51
N GLU A 362 17.24 23.84 18.25
CA GLU A 362 18.03 23.93 17.00
C GLU A 362 19.48 23.50 17.28
N ARG A 363 20.05 22.63 16.44
CA ARG A 363 21.44 22.15 16.56
C ARG A 363 22.06 21.88 15.18
N SER A 364 23.19 22.53 14.89
CA SER A 364 24.09 22.10 13.83
C SER A 364 25.05 21.05 14.38
N LEU A 365 25.18 19.89 13.72
CA LEU A 365 26.21 18.90 14.00
C LEU A 365 27.13 18.78 12.79
N THR A 366 28.43 18.96 13.00
CA THR A 366 29.48 18.47 12.09
C THR A 366 29.92 17.10 12.57
N ILE A 367 29.80 16.09 11.73
CA ILE A 367 30.15 14.70 12.03
C ILE A 367 31.26 14.27 11.09
N GLU A 368 32.43 14.02 11.66
CA GLU A 368 33.62 13.58 10.91
C GLU A 368 33.39 12.23 10.21
N PRO A 369 34.21 11.89 9.19
CA PRO A 369 34.14 10.60 8.50
C PRO A 369 34.16 9.42 9.47
N PHE A 370 33.32 8.41 9.20
CA PHE A 370 33.21 7.16 9.97
C PHE A 370 33.03 7.36 11.49
N SER A 371 32.38 8.46 11.88
CA SER A 371 32.19 8.88 13.27
C SER A 371 30.70 9.13 13.58
N THR A 372 30.38 9.28 14.87
CA THR A 372 29.00 9.55 15.35
C THR A 372 28.89 10.93 16.00
N GLY A 373 27.76 11.62 15.78
CA GLY A 373 27.33 12.78 16.55
C GLY A 373 26.01 12.47 17.27
N GLU A 374 25.86 12.88 18.52
CA GLU A 374 24.64 12.64 19.30
C GLU A 374 24.06 13.89 19.96
N ILE A 375 22.75 13.88 20.17
CA ILE A 375 21.99 14.90 20.91
C ILE A 375 21.10 14.18 21.93
N THR A 376 21.10 14.68 23.16
CA THR A 376 20.30 14.16 24.27
C THR A 376 19.28 15.21 24.74
N LEU A 377 18.05 14.79 24.98
CA LEU A 377 16.93 15.62 25.46
C LEU A 377 16.32 15.00 26.74
N PRO A 378 16.18 15.77 27.85
CA PRO A 378 15.63 15.25 29.10
C PRO A 378 14.09 15.18 29.10
N GLY A 379 13.54 14.15 29.75
CA GLY A 379 12.09 13.93 29.90
C GLY A 379 11.54 14.32 31.28
N PRO A 380 10.22 14.10 31.54
CA PRO A 380 9.26 13.50 30.62
C PRO A 380 8.81 14.49 29.54
N ALA A 381 8.82 14.07 28.28
CA ALA A 381 8.45 14.91 27.14
C ALA A 381 7.91 14.10 25.96
N VAL A 382 7.34 14.82 24.99
CA VAL A 382 6.96 14.29 23.68
C VAL A 382 7.56 15.20 22.61
N ILE A 383 8.38 14.65 21.72
CA ILE A 383 8.80 15.31 20.48
C ILE A 383 7.61 15.23 19.51
N SER A 384 7.16 16.37 18.98
CA SER A 384 6.07 16.46 18.00
C SER A 384 6.55 16.94 16.62
N ALA A 385 7.81 17.35 16.50
CA ALA A 385 8.49 17.44 15.21
C ALA A 385 9.96 17.09 15.37
N LEU A 386 10.47 16.26 14.46
CA LEU A 386 11.88 16.02 14.24
C LEU A 386 12.17 16.35 12.77
N LYS A 387 13.05 17.34 12.53
CA LYS A 387 13.43 17.83 11.20
C LYS A 387 14.94 17.81 11.07
N ILE A 388 15.45 17.25 9.97
CA ILE A 388 16.88 17.17 9.66
C ILE A 388 17.11 17.81 8.29
N SER A 389 17.99 18.82 8.22
CA SER A 389 18.29 19.57 6.98
C SER A 389 19.75 19.50 6.59
N LEU A 390 20.03 19.08 5.35
CA LEU A 390 21.38 18.85 4.82
C LEU A 390 21.45 19.02 3.28
N PRO A 391 22.62 19.28 2.69
CA PRO A 391 22.77 19.45 1.23
C PRO A 391 22.48 18.15 0.45
N PRO A 392 21.78 18.19 -0.70
CA PRO A 392 21.41 16.99 -1.44
C PRO A 392 22.59 16.09 -1.78
N GLY A 393 22.49 14.80 -1.46
CA GLY A 393 23.55 13.81 -1.65
C GLY A 393 24.48 13.66 -0.44
N MET A 394 24.46 14.58 0.53
CA MET A 394 25.11 14.37 1.84
C MET A 394 24.32 13.40 2.73
N ASP A 395 23.06 13.10 2.38
CA ASP A 395 22.20 12.09 3.02
C ASP A 395 22.69 10.64 2.81
N GLU A 396 23.60 10.43 1.85
CA GLU A 396 24.10 9.08 1.54
C GLU A 396 25.02 8.56 2.64
N ARG A 397 24.74 7.32 3.06
CA ARG A 397 25.43 6.60 4.15
C ARG A 397 25.34 7.29 5.52
N ILE A 398 24.40 8.21 5.71
CA ILE A 398 24.04 8.71 7.05
C ILE A 398 23.06 7.72 7.72
N GLY A 399 23.43 7.21 8.88
CA GLY A 399 22.54 6.45 9.76
C GLY A 399 21.89 7.34 10.81
N MET A 400 20.67 7.00 11.25
CA MET A 400 20.05 7.57 12.45
C MET A 400 19.61 6.44 13.39
N GLN A 401 19.82 6.66 14.68
CA GLN A 401 19.34 5.81 15.77
C GLN A 401 18.67 6.68 16.84
N ILE A 402 17.58 6.22 17.45
CA ILE A 402 17.00 6.85 18.64
C ILE A 402 16.76 5.80 19.71
N PHE A 403 17.21 6.12 20.92
CA PHE A 403 17.04 5.33 22.14
C PHE A 403 16.16 6.14 23.10
N TRP A 404 15.21 5.50 23.76
CA TRP A 404 14.41 6.13 24.81
C TRP A 404 14.90 5.69 26.18
N ASP A 405 14.69 6.53 27.19
CA ASP A 405 14.74 6.24 28.63
C ASP A 405 15.96 5.49 29.23
N GLY A 406 17.04 5.34 28.47
CA GLY A 406 18.24 4.59 28.84
C GLY A 406 18.33 3.17 28.28
N GLU A 407 17.46 2.80 27.34
CA GLU A 407 17.45 1.52 26.63
C GLU A 407 18.79 1.21 25.93
N ALA A 408 19.19 -0.06 25.95
CA ALA A 408 20.44 -0.53 25.35
C ALA A 408 20.36 -0.72 23.83
N SER A 409 19.15 -0.93 23.30
CA SER A 409 18.86 -1.07 21.87
C SER A 409 18.10 0.16 21.36
N PRO A 410 18.27 0.56 20.09
CA PRO A 410 17.54 1.68 19.51
C PRO A 410 16.16 1.25 19.01
N SER A 411 15.11 1.88 19.53
CA SER A 411 13.71 1.68 19.09
C SER A 411 13.45 2.25 17.68
N VAL A 412 14.23 3.26 17.26
CA VAL A 412 14.29 3.76 15.88
C VAL A 412 15.69 3.50 15.32
N GLN A 413 15.82 2.76 14.21
CA GLN A 413 17.12 2.49 13.57
C GLN A 413 17.02 2.29 12.04
N GLY A 414 17.89 2.98 11.30
CA GLY A 414 18.05 2.78 9.86
C GLY A 414 18.88 3.87 9.16
N PRO A 415 19.11 3.74 7.84
CA PRO A 415 19.60 4.83 7.00
C PRO A 415 18.64 6.02 7.02
N LEU A 416 19.18 7.24 7.02
CA LEU A 416 18.38 8.47 7.06
C LEU A 416 17.40 8.59 5.89
N ARG A 417 17.76 8.08 4.71
CA ARG A 417 16.83 7.96 3.56
C ARG A 417 15.61 7.10 3.91
N ALA A 418 15.87 5.86 4.32
CA ALA A 418 14.84 4.85 4.55
C ALA A 418 13.85 5.20 5.67
N LEU A 419 14.31 5.91 6.71
CA LEU A 419 13.44 6.33 7.83
C LEU A 419 12.47 7.47 7.46
N PHE A 420 12.56 8.03 6.25
CA PHE A 420 11.80 9.20 5.80
C PHE A 420 11.31 9.12 4.34
N GLY A 421 11.66 8.07 3.58
CA GLY A 421 11.28 7.86 2.18
C GLY A 421 12.01 6.66 1.56
N ALA A 422 12.07 6.60 0.23
CA ALA A 422 12.78 5.56 -0.51
C ALA A 422 14.25 5.45 -0.05
N ALA A 423 14.71 4.24 0.28
CA ALA A 423 16.05 4.01 0.81
C ALA A 423 17.14 4.20 -0.26
N GLU A 424 16.84 3.82 -1.50
CA GLU A 424 17.77 3.68 -2.61
C GLU A 424 18.18 5.04 -3.20
N ALA A 425 17.26 6.01 -3.21
CA ALA A 425 17.51 7.38 -3.66
C ALA A 425 16.62 8.38 -2.90
N THR A 426 17.13 9.59 -2.60
CA THR A 426 16.30 10.64 -1.97
C THR A 426 15.27 11.17 -2.96
N ARG A 427 14.04 10.64 -2.88
CA ARG A 427 12.89 11.05 -3.68
C ARG A 427 12.00 11.95 -2.82
N ARG A 428 11.82 13.20 -3.24
CA ARG A 428 11.10 14.22 -2.45
C ARG A 428 9.59 14.03 -2.57
N TYR A 429 8.93 13.85 -1.43
CA TYR A 429 7.48 13.73 -1.34
C TYR A 429 6.96 14.40 -0.06
N ARG A 430 5.64 14.56 0.03
CA ARG A 430 4.98 15.09 1.22
C ARG A 430 3.73 14.28 1.56
N SER A 431 3.71 13.66 2.73
CA SER A 431 2.50 13.16 3.38
C SER A 431 2.18 14.03 4.61
N LEU A 432 1.26 13.58 5.47
CA LEU A 432 0.92 14.25 6.71
C LEU A 432 1.93 13.99 7.85
N PRO A 433 2.29 12.72 8.20
CA PRO A 433 3.23 12.47 9.29
C PRO A 433 4.71 12.52 8.89
N LEU A 434 5.07 12.31 7.62
CA LEU A 434 6.45 12.03 7.21
C LEU A 434 6.76 12.57 5.79
N GLY A 435 8.02 12.92 5.53
CA GLY A 435 8.49 13.07 4.15
C GLY A 435 9.77 13.89 4.01
N ILE A 436 10.01 14.34 2.78
CA ILE A 436 11.26 15.01 2.38
C ILE A 436 10.93 16.23 1.51
N SER A 437 11.17 17.41 2.05
CA SER A 437 10.90 18.71 1.42
C SER A 437 12.19 19.45 1.03
N LEU A 438 12.08 20.72 0.61
CA LEU A 438 13.20 21.63 0.34
C LEU A 438 13.20 22.78 1.33
N LEU A 439 14.33 22.99 2.01
CA LEU A 439 14.61 24.16 2.84
C LEU A 439 15.73 24.97 2.19
N GLY A 440 15.34 25.90 1.31
CA GLY A 440 16.28 26.57 0.40
C GLY A 440 16.90 25.54 -0.54
N GLU A 441 18.23 25.40 -0.48
CA GLU A 441 18.99 24.42 -1.29
C GLU A 441 19.17 23.06 -0.58
N LYS A 442 18.80 22.95 0.71
CA LYS A 442 18.91 21.70 1.50
C LYS A 442 17.68 20.81 1.32
N ASN A 443 17.89 19.49 1.36
CA ASN A 443 16.82 18.53 1.63
C ASN A 443 16.40 18.68 3.11
N GLU A 444 15.11 18.83 3.39
CA GLU A 444 14.57 18.77 4.76
C GLU A 444 13.75 17.49 4.94
N PHE A 445 14.31 16.54 5.68
CA PHE A 445 13.64 15.33 6.14
C PHE A 445 12.81 15.70 7.37
N TYR A 446 11.49 15.44 7.36
CA TYR A 446 10.60 15.78 8.47
C TYR A 446 9.78 14.58 8.93
N ASN A 447 9.64 14.45 10.25
CA ASN A 447 8.81 13.48 10.93
C ASN A 447 7.97 14.21 12.00
N TYR A 448 6.66 14.03 11.94
CA TYR A 448 5.67 14.60 12.85
C TYR A 448 4.93 13.54 13.67
N PHE A 449 5.31 12.25 13.61
CA PHE A 449 4.84 11.27 14.58
C PHE A 449 5.27 11.70 16.00
N PRO A 450 4.35 11.72 16.99
CA PRO A 450 4.72 12.11 18.35
C PRO A 450 5.56 11.04 19.02
N MET A 451 6.79 11.39 19.44
CA MET A 451 7.74 10.48 20.06
C MET A 451 7.84 10.77 21.57
N PRO A 452 7.08 10.05 22.42
CA PRO A 452 7.10 10.20 23.88
C PRO A 452 8.28 9.49 24.55
N PHE A 453 8.71 10.01 25.70
CA PHE A 453 9.71 9.40 26.59
C PHE A 453 9.62 9.98 28.00
N ASN A 454 9.97 9.21 29.03
CA ASN A 454 9.80 9.58 30.44
C ASN A 454 11.03 10.22 31.10
N HIS A 455 12.22 9.85 30.66
CA HIS A 455 13.50 10.18 31.28
C HIS A 455 14.46 10.81 30.28
N GLN A 456 14.58 10.24 29.08
CA GLN A 456 15.56 10.68 28.08
C GLN A 456 15.15 10.29 26.65
N ALA A 457 15.46 11.15 25.68
CA ALA A 457 15.62 10.75 24.29
C ALA A 457 17.07 11.00 23.88
N ARG A 458 17.74 9.98 23.33
CA ARG A 458 19.10 10.08 22.78
C ARG A 458 19.05 9.78 21.29
N ILE A 459 19.26 10.81 20.49
CA ILE A 459 19.30 10.76 19.02
C ILE A 459 20.77 10.69 18.60
N VAL A 460 21.15 9.65 17.87
CA VAL A 460 22.52 9.42 17.37
C VAL A 460 22.50 9.42 15.85
N PHE A 461 23.44 10.13 15.24
CA PHE A 461 23.70 10.15 13.81
C PHE A 461 25.07 9.54 13.51
N GLU A 462 25.14 8.66 12.53
CA GLU A 462 26.37 7.98 12.10
C GLU A 462 26.75 8.46 10.69
N ASN A 463 27.97 8.97 10.51
CA ASN A 463 28.47 9.37 9.21
C ASN A 463 29.28 8.22 8.56
N GLY A 464 28.61 7.36 7.79
CA GLY A 464 29.27 6.28 7.03
C GLY A 464 30.04 6.74 5.78
N ARG A 465 30.33 8.04 5.62
CA ARG A 465 31.01 8.62 4.46
C ARG A 465 32.49 8.87 4.71
N ALA A 466 33.21 9.20 3.63
CA ALA A 466 34.63 9.59 3.66
C ALA A 466 34.85 11.11 3.84
N ASP A 467 33.79 11.91 3.76
CA ASP A 467 33.73 13.36 3.90
C ASP A 467 32.89 13.77 5.13
N PRO A 468 33.21 14.88 5.82
CA PRO A 468 32.43 15.34 6.98
C PRO A 468 31.00 15.73 6.58
N ALA A 469 30.03 15.27 7.37
CA ALA A 469 28.62 15.60 7.18
C ALA A 469 28.23 16.77 8.10
N VAL A 470 27.56 17.79 7.55
CA VAL A 470 26.96 18.89 8.34
C VAL A 470 25.44 18.83 8.22
N LEU A 471 24.78 18.53 9.33
CA LEU A 471 23.31 18.44 9.44
C LEU A 471 22.77 19.48 10.42
N GLU A 472 21.64 20.09 10.10
CA GLU A 472 20.86 20.89 11.05
C GLU A 472 19.69 20.04 11.58
N LEU A 473 19.61 19.84 12.88
CA LEU A 473 18.48 19.26 13.57
C LEU A 473 17.60 20.37 14.18
N SER A 474 16.32 20.39 13.81
CA SER A 474 15.27 21.14 14.50
C SER A 474 14.32 20.15 15.17
N LEU A 475 14.19 20.22 16.49
CA LEU A 475 13.15 19.51 17.24
C LEU A 475 12.10 20.49 17.75
N ARG A 476 10.83 20.07 17.72
CA ARG A 476 9.75 20.65 18.52
C ARG A 476 9.26 19.61 19.50
N TYR A 477 9.12 19.97 20.76
CA TYR A 477 8.74 19.06 21.83
C TYR A 477 7.98 19.78 22.95
N ARG A 478 7.32 19.03 23.81
CA ARG A 478 6.64 19.57 25.00
C ARG A 478 6.93 18.69 26.21
N SER A 479 7.15 19.29 27.38
CA SER A 479 7.17 18.54 28.63
C SER A 479 5.78 18.00 28.95
N VAL A 480 5.72 16.79 29.52
CA VAL A 480 4.47 16.14 29.95
C VAL A 480 4.60 15.62 31.38
N ALA A 481 3.51 15.13 31.96
CA ALA A 481 3.59 14.34 33.18
C ALA A 481 4.26 12.99 32.87
N TYR A 482 5.05 12.46 33.81
CA TYR A 482 5.55 11.09 33.75
C TYR A 482 4.38 10.10 33.65
N ASN A 483 4.47 9.15 32.74
CA ASN A 483 3.45 8.14 32.51
C ASN A 483 4.10 6.74 32.38
N PRO A 484 3.90 5.83 33.36
CA PRO A 484 4.50 4.49 33.33
C PRO A 484 3.89 3.55 32.27
N SER A 485 2.78 3.96 31.62
CA SER A 485 2.09 3.19 30.58
C SER A 485 2.00 3.99 29.27
N ILE A 486 3.03 4.80 29.00
CA ILE A 486 3.22 5.45 27.70
C ILE A 486 3.98 4.47 26.79
N THR A 487 3.53 4.33 25.55
CA THR A 487 4.24 3.56 24.51
C THR A 487 5.51 4.31 24.09
N ARG A 488 6.45 3.68 23.37
CA ARG A 488 7.49 4.38 22.59
C ARG A 488 7.16 4.36 21.11
N PHE A 489 7.78 5.27 20.35
CA PHE A 489 7.73 5.27 18.88
C PHE A 489 8.91 4.47 18.32
N HIS A 490 8.63 3.61 17.35
CA HIS A 490 9.58 2.73 16.72
C HIS A 490 9.60 2.91 15.21
N ALA A 491 10.78 2.69 14.64
CA ALA A 491 10.95 2.56 13.20
C ALA A 491 12.12 1.63 12.88
N GLN A 492 11.87 0.55 12.15
CA GLN A 492 12.90 -0.43 11.81
C GLN A 492 13.01 -0.59 10.30
N PHE A 493 14.20 -0.34 9.77
CA PHE A 493 14.54 -0.59 8.37
C PHE A 493 15.01 -2.04 8.13
N LYS A 494 14.57 -2.63 7.02
CA LYS A 494 14.97 -3.96 6.55
C LYS A 494 15.21 -3.93 5.03
N VAL A 495 16.11 -4.79 4.55
CA VAL A 495 16.28 -5.17 3.13
C VAL A 495 16.31 -6.69 3.05
N GLU A 496 15.62 -7.30 2.10
CA GLU A 496 15.71 -8.73 1.82
C GLU A 496 15.56 -9.01 0.32
N ARG A 497 16.35 -9.96 -0.20
CA ARG A 497 16.17 -10.50 -1.55
C ARG A 497 15.55 -11.88 -1.47
N LEU A 498 14.29 -11.97 -1.89
CA LEU A 498 13.56 -13.23 -2.00
C LEU A 498 13.90 -13.94 -3.31
N GLN A 499 13.53 -15.22 -3.38
CA GLN A 499 13.78 -16.10 -4.51
C GLN A 499 12.45 -16.66 -4.99
N ALA A 500 12.22 -16.65 -6.30
CA ALA A 500 11.01 -17.17 -6.93
C ALA A 500 10.62 -18.57 -6.43
N ARG A 501 9.32 -18.76 -6.20
CA ARG A 501 8.69 -19.97 -5.66
C ARG A 501 7.61 -20.50 -6.60
N SER A 502 6.82 -21.44 -6.10
CA SER A 502 5.60 -21.97 -6.74
C SER A 502 4.55 -22.33 -5.69
N ASP A 503 4.51 -21.58 -4.59
CA ASP A 503 3.63 -21.73 -3.43
C ASP A 503 3.47 -20.39 -2.70
N ASP A 504 2.47 -20.29 -1.83
CA ASP A 504 2.12 -19.13 -1.01
C ASP A 504 3.03 -18.91 0.22
N GLY A 505 4.07 -19.74 0.40
CA GLY A 505 5.03 -19.60 1.49
C GLY A 505 6.12 -18.58 1.18
N GLY A 506 6.87 -18.15 2.21
CA GLY A 506 8.10 -17.37 2.03
C GLY A 506 7.93 -15.86 1.84
N ASN A 507 6.73 -15.32 2.08
CA ASN A 507 6.40 -13.90 2.02
C ASN A 507 7.39 -12.99 2.77
N TYR A 508 7.59 -11.77 2.25
CA TYR A 508 8.47 -10.76 2.84
C TYR A 508 7.89 -10.28 4.17
N LEU A 509 8.55 -10.62 5.28
CA LEU A 509 8.20 -10.10 6.60
C LEU A 509 8.59 -8.61 6.70
N LEU A 510 7.62 -7.73 6.53
CA LEU A 510 7.77 -6.28 6.71
C LEU A 510 7.83 -5.94 8.20
N ALA A 511 6.99 -6.59 9.01
CA ALA A 511 7.02 -6.53 10.47
C ALA A 511 6.60 -7.88 11.09
N ASP A 512 7.30 -8.31 12.13
CA ASP A 512 6.96 -9.48 12.96
C ASP A 512 7.23 -9.10 14.42
N LEU A 513 6.19 -8.60 15.10
CA LEU A 513 6.26 -7.92 16.40
C LEU A 513 5.55 -8.74 17.48
N SER A 514 6.10 -8.72 18.69
CA SER A 514 5.52 -9.34 19.89
C SER A 514 5.32 -8.30 20.99
N GLY A 515 4.29 -8.47 21.82
CA GLY A 515 3.92 -7.50 22.86
C GLY A 515 2.60 -6.80 22.52
N SER A 516 2.43 -5.55 22.95
CA SER A 516 1.22 -4.77 22.64
C SER A 516 1.57 -3.36 22.17
N GLY A 517 0.78 -2.86 21.22
CA GLY A 517 1.09 -1.63 20.52
C GLY A 517 0.06 -1.25 19.45
N ARG A 518 0.48 -0.36 18.55
CA ARG A 518 -0.28 0.09 17.38
C ARG A 518 0.67 0.30 16.21
N TYR A 519 0.43 -0.42 15.11
CA TYR A 519 1.08 -0.15 13.84
C TYR A 519 0.50 1.12 13.21
N VAL A 520 1.37 2.02 12.72
CA VAL A 520 0.98 3.31 12.15
C VAL A 520 1.46 3.52 10.71
N GLY A 521 2.11 2.50 10.12
CA GLY A 521 2.34 2.45 8.67
C GLY A 521 3.71 1.94 8.26
N CYS A 522 4.00 2.10 6.97
CA CYS A 522 5.29 1.75 6.39
C CYS A 522 5.68 2.66 5.22
N ILE A 523 6.96 2.57 4.88
CA ILE A 523 7.47 2.78 3.51
C ILE A 523 7.86 1.40 2.98
N LEU A 524 7.55 1.12 1.71
CA LEU A 524 7.87 -0.12 1.02
C LEU A 524 8.48 0.20 -0.36
N SER A 525 9.68 -0.31 -0.61
CA SER A 525 10.44 -0.24 -1.87
C SER A 525 10.62 -1.64 -2.46
N MET A 526 10.54 -1.78 -3.78
CA MET A 526 10.54 -3.05 -4.49
C MET A 526 11.31 -2.96 -5.81
N TYR A 527 12.17 -3.94 -6.12
CA TYR A 527 12.88 -4.02 -7.40
C TYR A 527 13.32 -5.44 -7.77
N ASP A 528 13.37 -5.74 -9.07
CA ASP A 528 13.74 -7.06 -9.60
C ASP A 528 15.00 -6.97 -10.47
N VAL A 529 16.15 -7.24 -9.86
CA VAL A 529 17.46 -7.21 -10.55
C VAL A 529 17.65 -8.36 -11.56
N ASP A 530 16.81 -9.41 -11.51
CA ASP A 530 16.93 -10.56 -12.41
C ASP A 530 16.01 -10.44 -13.64
N ARG A 531 15.19 -9.38 -13.75
CA ARG A 531 14.18 -9.21 -14.82
C ARG A 531 14.76 -9.47 -16.23
N ASN A 532 15.93 -8.91 -16.53
CA ASN A 532 16.62 -9.05 -17.82
C ASN A 532 17.17 -10.47 -18.12
N THR A 533 17.02 -11.43 -17.21
CA THR A 533 17.46 -12.83 -17.38
C THR A 533 16.31 -13.79 -17.66
N ARG A 534 15.06 -13.36 -17.46
CA ARG A 534 13.87 -14.16 -17.76
C ARG A 534 13.49 -14.02 -19.23
N PRO A 535 12.78 -15.00 -19.82
CA PRO A 535 12.01 -14.73 -21.02
C PRO A 535 11.10 -13.53 -20.77
N ALA A 536 10.79 -12.75 -21.81
CA ALA A 536 9.78 -11.71 -21.68
C ALA A 536 8.48 -12.34 -21.16
N LEU A 537 8.08 -11.95 -19.94
CA LEU A 537 6.66 -11.85 -19.63
C LEU A 537 6.05 -10.96 -20.72
N ASP A 538 4.79 -11.20 -21.06
CA ASP A 538 4.06 -10.40 -22.05
C ASP A 538 4.34 -8.89 -21.80
N PRO A 539 4.62 -8.08 -22.83
CA PRO A 539 5.18 -6.74 -22.66
C PRO A 539 4.33 -5.82 -21.76
N ILE A 540 3.03 -6.09 -21.58
CA ILE A 540 2.14 -5.38 -20.65
C ILE A 540 2.64 -5.49 -19.19
N TRP A 541 3.36 -6.55 -18.83
CA TRP A 541 3.75 -6.93 -17.47
C TRP A 541 5.05 -6.25 -17.02
N HIS A 542 5.00 -4.93 -16.92
CA HIS A 542 6.13 -4.09 -16.51
C HIS A 542 6.41 -4.13 -15.00
N PHE A 543 5.40 -4.23 -14.14
CA PHE A 543 5.55 -4.23 -12.68
C PHE A 543 4.82 -5.40 -11.99
N PRO A 544 5.08 -6.67 -12.38
CA PRO A 544 4.31 -7.85 -11.96
C PRO A 544 4.49 -8.22 -10.47
N TYR A 545 5.30 -7.47 -9.74
CA TYR A 545 5.46 -7.58 -8.29
C TYR A 545 4.41 -6.75 -7.52
N LEU A 546 3.73 -5.78 -8.15
CA LEU A 546 2.70 -5.00 -7.48
C LEU A 546 1.41 -5.82 -7.25
N GLU A 547 1.12 -6.78 -8.13
CA GLU A 547 0.14 -7.90 -8.02
C GLU A 547 0.38 -8.88 -6.85
N SER A 548 1.11 -8.46 -5.82
CA SER A 548 1.34 -9.24 -4.61
C SER A 548 0.52 -8.62 -3.50
N ASP A 549 -0.17 -9.42 -2.69
CA ASP A 549 -0.94 -8.87 -1.57
C ASP A 549 -0.02 -8.40 -0.43
N MET A 550 -0.36 -7.27 0.22
CA MET A 550 0.12 -6.97 1.57
C MET A 550 -0.92 -7.46 2.58
N ASN A 551 -0.51 -8.37 3.45
CA ASN A 551 -1.39 -9.08 4.35
C ASN A 551 -1.01 -8.83 5.82
N ILE A 552 -2.00 -8.56 6.67
CA ILE A 552 -1.78 -8.21 8.08
C ILE A 552 -2.58 -9.11 9.03
N TRP A 553 -1.89 -9.69 10.00
CA TRP A 553 -2.47 -10.42 11.12
C TRP A 553 -2.27 -9.65 12.43
N VAL A 554 -3.34 -9.60 13.20
CA VAL A 554 -3.41 -8.95 14.52
C VAL A 554 -3.80 -10.02 15.54
N ASP A 555 -2.94 -10.26 16.53
CA ASP A 555 -3.14 -11.24 17.61
C ASP A 555 -3.52 -12.65 17.10
N GLY A 556 -2.95 -13.04 15.95
CA GLY A 556 -3.18 -14.32 15.27
C GLY A 556 -4.41 -14.36 14.36
N ALA A 557 -5.27 -13.35 14.36
CA ALA A 557 -6.39 -13.23 13.43
C ALA A 557 -5.93 -12.58 12.11
N TYR A 558 -6.34 -13.14 10.97
CA TYR A 558 -6.14 -12.52 9.65
C TYR A 558 -7.07 -11.30 9.56
N ALA A 559 -6.47 -10.10 9.59
CA ALA A 559 -7.17 -8.86 9.90
C ALA A 559 -7.33 -7.97 8.66
N LEU A 560 -6.28 -7.81 7.86
CA LEU A 560 -6.32 -7.04 6.62
C LEU A 560 -5.84 -7.92 5.45
N PRO A 561 -6.76 -8.51 4.67
CA PRO A 561 -6.47 -9.15 3.39
C PRO A 561 -6.35 -8.11 2.27
N GLY A 562 -5.16 -7.96 1.69
CA GLY A 562 -4.91 -7.08 0.54
C GLY A 562 -5.51 -7.61 -0.77
N THR A 563 -5.36 -6.84 -1.85
CA THR A 563 -5.63 -7.28 -3.25
C THR A 563 -4.54 -6.92 -4.26
N GLY A 564 -3.45 -6.30 -3.79
CA GLY A 564 -2.35 -5.77 -4.60
C GLY A 564 -1.71 -4.57 -3.90
N ILE A 565 -0.40 -4.36 -4.08
CA ILE A 565 0.37 -3.31 -3.40
C ILE A 565 0.04 -1.90 -3.90
N GLU A 566 -0.44 -1.71 -5.12
CA GLU A 566 -1.02 -0.42 -5.51
C GLU A 566 -2.37 -0.18 -4.84
N ASP A 567 -3.23 -1.19 -4.76
CA ASP A 567 -4.58 -1.13 -4.17
C ASP A 567 -4.51 -0.83 -2.66
N ASP A 568 -3.71 -1.62 -1.94
CA ASP A 568 -3.38 -1.41 -0.52
C ASP A 568 -2.82 -0.01 -0.26
N PHE A 569 -2.15 0.62 -1.23
CA PHE A 569 -1.55 1.95 -1.09
C PHE A 569 -2.39 3.06 -1.77
N ASP A 570 -3.71 2.83 -1.82
CA ASP A 570 -4.79 3.72 -2.27
C ASP A 570 -4.81 4.07 -3.78
N ALA A 571 -3.97 3.42 -4.57
CA ALA A 571 -3.87 3.60 -6.01
C ALA A 571 -4.63 2.48 -6.75
N GLY A 572 -4.23 2.19 -7.99
CA GLY A 572 -4.67 1.04 -8.76
C GLY A 572 -3.90 0.96 -10.07
N TYR A 573 -3.93 -0.20 -10.74
CA TYR A 573 -3.34 -0.41 -12.07
C TYR A 573 -1.88 0.07 -12.20
N TYR A 574 -0.99 -0.46 -11.35
CA TYR A 574 0.44 -0.16 -11.30
C TYR A 574 0.77 1.32 -11.07
N TYR A 575 -0.08 2.07 -10.35
CA TYR A 575 0.04 3.53 -10.20
C TYR A 575 0.02 4.26 -11.55
N ILE A 576 -1.09 4.12 -12.29
CA ILE A 576 -1.25 4.49 -13.72
C ILE A 576 -1.00 5.97 -14.07
N TYR A 577 -1.10 6.90 -13.10
CA TYR A 577 -0.90 8.35 -13.30
C TYR A 577 0.41 8.90 -12.71
N THR A 578 1.34 8.03 -12.29
CA THR A 578 2.68 8.47 -11.85
C THR A 578 3.46 9.08 -13.02
N ASP A 579 4.26 10.12 -12.76
CA ASP A 579 5.00 10.90 -13.77
C ASP A 579 4.13 11.60 -14.84
N VAL A 580 2.79 11.50 -14.81
CA VAL A 580 1.89 12.20 -15.74
C VAL A 580 1.79 13.69 -15.37
N PRO A 581 2.19 14.63 -16.26
CA PRO A 581 2.27 16.05 -15.91
C PRO A 581 0.92 16.64 -15.47
N GLY A 582 0.86 17.15 -14.24
CA GLY A 582 -0.32 17.78 -13.66
C GLY A 582 -1.22 16.85 -12.83
N ARG A 583 -0.99 15.53 -12.85
CA ARG A 583 -1.62 14.59 -11.91
C ARG A 583 -0.91 14.63 -10.55
N GLN A 584 -1.60 14.22 -9.50
CA GLN A 584 -1.04 14.01 -8.16
C GLN A 584 -0.94 12.50 -7.89
N TRP A 585 0.16 12.07 -7.27
CA TRP A 585 0.40 10.66 -6.92
C TRP A 585 0.97 10.47 -5.50
N ASN A 586 0.90 11.53 -4.69
CA ASN A 586 1.34 11.58 -3.30
C ASN A 586 0.25 12.24 -2.46
N PHE A 587 -0.26 11.56 -1.44
CA PHE A 587 -1.43 11.99 -0.67
C PHE A 587 -1.12 12.04 0.83
N PRO A 588 -2.03 12.57 1.67
CA PRO A 588 -1.77 12.78 3.09
C PRO A 588 -1.40 11.50 3.85
N LEU A 589 -1.98 10.35 3.48
CA LEU A 589 -1.77 9.08 4.18
C LEU A 589 -1.06 8.00 3.35
N ALA A 590 -1.31 7.93 2.03
CA ALA A 590 -0.66 6.97 1.15
C ALA A 590 -0.16 7.59 -0.16
N GLY A 591 0.61 6.83 -0.93
CA GLY A 591 0.98 7.19 -2.30
C GLY A 591 2.35 6.71 -2.74
N ASN A 592 2.71 7.05 -3.97
CA ASN A 592 3.94 6.61 -4.64
C ASN A 592 5.04 7.68 -4.55
N THR A 593 6.20 7.35 -4.00
CA THR A 593 7.38 8.23 -3.97
C THR A 593 8.24 8.13 -5.23
N TRP A 594 8.25 6.96 -5.88
CA TRP A 594 9.00 6.69 -7.11
C TRP A 594 8.45 5.46 -7.84
N LYS A 595 8.44 5.53 -9.17
CA LYS A 595 8.19 4.44 -10.12
C LYS A 595 8.91 4.81 -11.41
N ASP A 596 9.98 4.12 -11.77
CA ASP A 596 10.70 4.42 -13.02
C ASP A 596 10.14 3.65 -14.23
N GLU A 597 9.35 4.34 -15.04
CA GLU A 597 8.85 3.85 -16.34
C GLU A 597 9.89 3.98 -17.48
N ARG A 598 11.17 4.29 -17.20
CA ARG A 598 12.18 4.55 -18.25
C ARG A 598 13.19 3.43 -18.43
N SER A 599 13.62 2.78 -17.35
CA SER A 599 14.53 1.63 -17.38
C SER A 599 13.82 0.30 -17.18
N TRP A 600 12.61 0.30 -16.61
CA TRP A 600 11.79 -0.89 -16.30
C TRP A 600 12.47 -1.95 -15.40
N GLY A 601 13.58 -1.58 -14.75
CA GLY A 601 14.30 -2.39 -13.77
C GLY A 601 14.73 -1.61 -12.51
N GLU A 602 14.27 -0.36 -12.39
CA GLU A 602 14.44 0.48 -11.19
C GLU A 602 13.33 0.26 -10.16
N VAL A 603 13.48 0.90 -9.01
CA VAL A 603 12.62 0.75 -7.82
C VAL A 603 11.22 1.33 -8.05
N THR A 604 10.20 0.63 -7.57
CA THR A 604 8.92 1.25 -7.17
C THR A 604 8.91 1.40 -5.65
N SER A 605 8.53 2.56 -5.14
CA SER A 605 8.56 2.88 -3.70
C SER A 605 7.36 3.70 -3.28
N GLN A 606 6.67 3.28 -2.23
CA GLN A 606 5.37 3.79 -1.77
C GLN A 606 5.28 3.84 -0.23
N TYR A 607 4.27 4.52 0.31
CA TYR A 607 3.97 4.57 1.75
C TYR A 607 2.46 4.46 2.02
N ARG A 608 2.10 3.97 3.20
CA ARG A 608 0.74 4.00 3.76
C ARG A 608 0.85 4.24 5.26
N PHE A 609 0.13 5.23 5.78
CA PHE A 609 0.09 5.60 7.20
C PHE A 609 -1.32 5.47 7.78
N TYR A 610 -1.41 4.78 8.91
CA TYR A 610 -2.68 4.45 9.56
C TYR A 610 -2.98 5.44 10.68
N LEU A 611 -4.12 6.15 10.62
CA LEU A 611 -4.50 7.19 11.60
C LEU A 611 -5.84 6.91 12.29
N THR A 612 -6.94 6.86 11.54
CA THR A 612 -8.27 6.49 12.05
C THR A 612 -8.46 4.98 12.01
N ASN A 613 -7.79 4.29 11.09
CA ASN A 613 -7.72 2.86 10.94
C ASN A 613 -6.74 2.24 11.94
N GLN A 614 -7.18 2.09 13.19
CA GLN A 614 -6.35 1.69 14.34
C GLN A 614 -5.90 0.22 14.27
N VAL A 615 -4.71 -0.05 13.73
CA VAL A 615 -4.08 -1.38 13.73
C VAL A 615 -3.42 -1.66 15.10
N GLU A 616 -4.24 -1.89 16.13
CA GLU A 616 -3.78 -2.23 17.49
C GLU A 616 -3.58 -3.73 17.69
N PHE A 617 -2.52 -4.11 18.40
CA PHE A 617 -2.20 -5.51 18.77
C PHE A 617 -1.94 -5.64 20.28
N ARG A 618 -2.23 -6.80 20.86
CA ARG A 618 -2.13 -7.10 22.31
C ARG A 618 -1.21 -8.27 22.64
N GLN A 619 -0.84 -9.05 21.64
CA GLN A 619 0.08 -10.18 21.75
C GLN A 619 1.10 -10.16 20.60
N SER A 620 0.65 -9.89 19.36
CA SER A 620 1.50 -9.94 18.17
C SER A 620 0.94 -9.18 16.98
N LEU A 621 1.81 -8.60 16.16
CA LEU A 621 1.48 -8.11 14.82
C LEU A 621 2.39 -8.80 13.80
N ARG A 622 1.80 -9.28 12.71
CA ARG A 622 2.56 -9.72 11.52
C ARG A 622 2.08 -8.93 10.31
N VAL A 623 2.99 -8.30 9.61
CA VAL A 623 2.78 -7.66 8.30
C VAL A 623 3.70 -8.38 7.32
N GLU A 624 3.12 -9.07 6.34
CA GLU A 624 3.89 -9.74 5.30
C GLU A 624 3.38 -9.37 3.91
N VAL A 625 4.26 -9.53 2.92
CA VAL A 625 3.97 -9.16 1.54
C VAL A 625 4.31 -10.35 0.65
N GLU A 626 3.37 -10.77 -0.20
CA GLU A 626 3.65 -11.74 -1.27
C GLU A 626 4.70 -11.16 -2.25
N HIS A 627 5.22 -11.99 -3.15
CA HIS A 627 6.22 -11.59 -4.15
C HIS A 627 6.01 -12.24 -5.53
N GLY A 628 4.84 -11.99 -6.09
CA GLY A 628 4.49 -12.29 -7.48
C GLY A 628 3.05 -12.77 -7.67
N PHE A 629 2.42 -12.27 -8.73
CA PHE A 629 1.04 -12.55 -9.18
C PHE A 629 0.57 -14.02 -9.20
N ILE A 630 1.50 -15.00 -9.20
CA ILE A 630 1.20 -16.41 -8.95
C ILE A 630 2.19 -16.98 -7.94
N GLY A 631 1.73 -17.40 -6.77
CA GLY A 631 2.47 -18.28 -5.84
C GLY A 631 3.94 -17.89 -5.64
N ASN A 632 4.18 -16.60 -5.37
CA ASN A 632 5.50 -16.03 -5.09
C ASN A 632 6.55 -16.26 -6.21
N ASN A 633 6.13 -16.28 -7.47
CA ASN A 633 6.94 -16.62 -8.64
C ASN A 633 8.05 -15.62 -9.04
N LEU A 634 8.29 -14.53 -8.32
CA LEU A 634 9.31 -13.53 -8.67
C LEU A 634 10.46 -13.49 -7.66
N SER A 635 11.70 -13.35 -8.15
CA SER A 635 12.87 -13.05 -7.29
C SER A 635 12.98 -11.54 -7.08
N VAL A 636 12.26 -11.00 -6.11
CA VAL A 636 12.20 -9.55 -5.83
C VAL A 636 13.11 -9.19 -4.65
N THR A 637 13.72 -8.00 -4.70
CA THR A 637 14.34 -7.37 -3.53
C THR A 637 13.37 -6.35 -2.96
N TYR A 638 13.04 -6.50 -1.68
CA TYR A 638 12.26 -5.53 -0.91
C TYR A 638 13.22 -4.73 -0.02
N SER A 639 12.93 -3.45 0.15
CA SER A 639 13.36 -2.70 1.33
C SER A 639 12.16 -2.01 1.97
N SER A 640 12.15 -1.87 3.29
CA SER A 640 11.00 -1.29 3.99
C SER A 640 11.38 -0.69 5.32
N THR A 641 10.64 0.34 5.73
CA THR A 641 10.64 0.81 7.12
C THR A 641 9.24 0.63 7.69
N ALA A 642 9.11 -0.20 8.73
CA ALA A 642 7.89 -0.33 9.52
C ALA A 642 7.85 0.79 10.58
N PHE A 643 6.67 1.35 10.87
CA PHE A 643 6.45 2.37 11.91
C PHE A 643 5.36 1.92 12.88
N TRP A 644 5.65 1.93 14.18
CA TRP A 644 4.68 1.52 15.20
C TRP A 644 4.92 2.21 16.56
N TYR A 645 3.95 2.01 17.45
CA TYR A 645 4.07 2.26 18.88
C TYR A 645 3.98 0.93 19.63
N GLN A 646 4.74 0.74 20.70
CA GLN A 646 4.59 -0.42 21.61
C GLN A 646 4.86 -0.04 23.07
N ASP A 647 4.40 -0.87 23.99
CA ASP A 647 4.94 -0.94 25.36
C ASP A 647 6.34 -1.58 25.33
N GLU A 648 7.28 -1.10 26.16
CA GLU A 648 8.68 -1.61 26.29
C GLU A 648 8.87 -2.40 27.60
#